data_AF-A0A177F0J1-F1
#
_entry.id   AF-A0A177F0J1-F1
#
_cell.length_a   1.000
_cell.length_b   1.000
_cell.length_c   1.000
_cell.angle_alpha   90.00
_cell.angle_beta   90.00
_cell.angle_gamma   90.00
#
_symmetry.space_group_name_H-M   'P 1'
#
loop_
_entity.id
_entity.type
_entity.pdbx_description
1 polymer ?
#
loop_
_entity_poly.entity_id
_entity_poly.type
_entity_poly.pdbx_seq_one_letter_code
_entity_poly.pdbx_strand_id
1 'polypeptide(L)'
;MDGKVIAITGGSSGIGKATARILASRGAKLSIADWNATSLAQLSAEFSSQYPDFLYTQLDVTQRAKVDDWIAQTVQHFGRLDGAANCAGVTGRTNDRMPLTEVDDEHWDVAIGVNLTGTMACLRAQLRAIVDGGSIVSIASVAGLEGIAGISPYCAAKHGIIGLTRSAAKEVAQRQIRVNAVAPGTINTPLYQDSMNDDPGYQMRRQAEQGDVDFITGDYLAEVSLAENAEAMRAGQHDGWFSTCWDGIEQSLDIVAEKNIKIIVNGGGLNPRGLAEKVQRLVGEKGYLINVAFVSGDDVLPEIKNQLQQTGELPPHLDSENTEVRLDERTLTFRDMNRKPLVAANAYLGARAILAALDVGADIIICGRVADASPVIAAAWWWHGWRATDYDQLAGALLAGHLIECSGYVTGGNFSGFDAFDLDLLVDIPFGIAEIAKDGSCVTTMHDTGKGVINVDVVRCQLLYELQGAIYLNSDVSADLTNVKLEQDGKNRVRVTGVRGSPPPATTKLGIFYRGGYQCQLLLNATGYNTALKWKLLEKQVKYVLKQKGKLEDFDVIDFQVVGTPQANPRTQLNSTTYCRIFAQASDEATVACLRAAWAEFVMQHFSGLHYALDFRSAAPMRYIAYYPALYPQNSLKEFAHILKPDGSIGQTLPAGHPPQYEAIEKRTNFDTEPTFVPSRTETKVVRLGDVALGRSGDKGANINFGIFPRASKIWPWFQGFMSRARLRELIGDDWRDRYFIERMEFPGIQSVHFVVYGILDRGSSSTVALDNLGKGFADFIRDKWVEVPVEILDQLSSS
;
A
#
# COMPACT_ATOMS: atom_id res chain seq x y z
N MET A 1 -20.81 1.22 34.87
CA MET A 1 -21.61 0.08 34.39
C MET A 1 -21.50 -1.08 35.37
N ASP A 2 -21.18 -0.78 36.63
CA ASP A 2 -20.74 -1.79 37.58
C ASP A 2 -21.86 -2.79 37.89
N GLY A 3 -21.54 -4.09 37.76
CA GLY A 3 -22.47 -5.20 37.96
C GLY A 3 -23.60 -5.34 36.93
N LYS A 4 -23.65 -4.50 35.88
CA LYS A 4 -24.66 -4.58 34.83
C LYS A 4 -24.34 -5.67 33.82
N VAL A 5 -25.34 -6.45 33.43
CA VAL A 5 -25.19 -7.55 32.46
C VAL A 5 -25.59 -7.09 31.06
N ILE A 6 -24.65 -7.10 30.11
CA ILE A 6 -24.87 -6.61 28.74
C ILE A 6 -24.61 -7.71 27.71
N ALA A 7 -25.59 -7.96 26.86
CA ALA A 7 -25.44 -8.87 25.71
C ALA A 7 -24.96 -8.10 24.46
N ILE A 8 -23.97 -8.60 23.73
CA ILE A 8 -23.40 -7.94 22.55
C ILE A 8 -23.30 -8.94 21.40
N THR A 9 -23.92 -8.65 20.24
CA THR A 9 -23.69 -9.41 19.00
C THR A 9 -22.65 -8.75 18.12
N GLY A 10 -21.89 -9.53 17.34
CA GLY A 10 -20.76 -9.01 16.56
C GLY A 10 -19.67 -8.43 17.45
N GLY A 11 -19.50 -8.98 18.66
CA GLY A 11 -18.68 -8.39 19.70
C GLY A 11 -17.19 -8.69 19.58
N SER A 12 -16.76 -9.51 18.62
CA SER A 12 -15.36 -9.93 18.47
C SER A 12 -14.52 -9.03 17.55
N SER A 13 -15.15 -8.12 16.79
CA SER A 13 -14.46 -7.21 15.87
C SER A 13 -15.05 -5.79 15.85
N GLY A 14 -14.35 -4.86 15.20
CA GLY A 14 -14.84 -3.50 14.89
C GLY A 14 -15.52 -2.77 16.06
N ILE A 15 -16.71 -2.21 15.78
CA ILE A 15 -17.51 -1.44 16.74
C ILE A 15 -17.93 -2.29 17.96
N GLY A 16 -18.28 -3.56 17.74
CA GLY A 16 -18.72 -4.46 18.81
C GLY A 16 -17.60 -4.73 19.82
N LYS A 17 -16.38 -5.05 19.34
CA LYS A 17 -15.20 -5.24 20.20
C LYS A 17 -14.82 -3.98 20.98
N ALA A 18 -14.83 -2.82 20.32
CA ALA A 18 -14.58 -1.55 21.00
C ALA A 18 -15.62 -1.27 22.10
N THR A 19 -16.89 -1.56 21.82
CA THR A 19 -17.98 -1.45 22.78
C THR A 19 -17.78 -2.40 23.97
N ALA A 20 -17.43 -3.66 23.71
CA ALA A 20 -17.12 -4.64 24.74
C ALA A 20 -15.99 -4.17 25.66
N ARG A 21 -14.87 -3.68 25.10
CA ARG A 21 -13.73 -3.13 25.87
C ARG A 21 -14.15 -1.99 26.80
N ILE A 22 -14.95 -1.04 26.31
CA ILE A 22 -15.37 0.13 27.09
C ILE A 22 -16.37 -0.27 28.19
N LEU A 23 -17.27 -1.22 27.93
CA LEU A 23 -18.22 -1.68 28.93
C LEU A 23 -17.52 -2.49 30.02
N ALA A 24 -16.61 -3.38 29.64
CA ALA A 24 -15.77 -4.16 30.54
C ALA A 24 -14.96 -3.25 31.49
N SER A 25 -14.27 -2.24 30.94
CA SER A 25 -13.48 -1.29 31.75
C SER A 25 -14.32 -0.45 32.72
N ARG A 26 -15.64 -0.42 32.56
CA ARG A 26 -16.59 0.27 33.44
C ARG A 26 -17.34 -0.67 34.39
N GLY A 27 -16.89 -1.93 34.53
CA GLY A 27 -17.42 -2.92 35.47
C GLY A 27 -18.64 -3.72 34.99
N ALA A 28 -18.96 -3.69 33.68
CA ALA A 28 -20.05 -4.50 33.14
C ALA A 28 -19.65 -5.99 33.07
N LYS A 29 -20.60 -6.88 33.30
CA LYS A 29 -20.52 -8.29 32.91
C LYS A 29 -21.04 -8.45 31.49
N LEU A 30 -20.34 -9.20 30.65
CA LEU A 30 -20.64 -9.27 29.23
C LEU A 30 -21.03 -10.70 28.81
N SER A 31 -22.07 -10.78 27.99
CA SER A 31 -22.38 -11.94 27.15
C SER A 31 -22.11 -11.56 25.71
N ILE A 32 -21.06 -12.13 25.11
CA ILE A 32 -20.53 -11.74 23.81
C ILE A 32 -20.80 -12.86 22.81
N ALA A 33 -21.54 -12.51 21.76
CA ALA A 33 -21.84 -13.38 20.64
C ALA A 33 -21.16 -12.90 19.36
N ASP A 34 -20.61 -13.84 18.62
CA ASP A 34 -20.08 -13.60 17.27
C ASP A 34 -20.14 -14.89 16.43
N TRP A 35 -20.28 -14.76 15.11
CA TRP A 35 -20.32 -15.93 14.23
C TRP A 35 -18.92 -16.53 14.04
N ASN A 36 -17.88 -15.70 14.12
CA ASN A 36 -16.49 -16.08 13.95
C ASN A 36 -15.92 -16.66 15.26
N ALA A 37 -15.79 -17.98 15.32
CA ALA A 37 -15.25 -18.68 16.49
C ALA A 37 -13.80 -18.25 16.83
N THR A 38 -12.98 -17.99 15.81
CA THR A 38 -11.56 -17.63 15.98
C THR A 38 -11.42 -16.27 16.65
N SER A 39 -12.09 -15.25 16.11
CA SER A 39 -12.07 -13.90 16.67
C SER A 39 -12.67 -13.88 18.09
N LEU A 40 -13.71 -14.69 18.33
CA LEU A 40 -14.31 -14.83 19.65
C LEU A 40 -13.35 -15.47 20.66
N ALA A 41 -12.61 -16.52 20.26
CA ALA A 41 -11.59 -17.15 21.10
C ALA A 41 -10.43 -16.20 21.42
N GLN A 42 -9.98 -15.40 20.45
CA GLN A 42 -8.95 -14.39 20.66
C GLN A 42 -9.41 -13.31 21.64
N LEU A 43 -10.64 -12.80 21.50
CA LEU A 43 -11.21 -11.84 22.44
C LEU A 43 -11.30 -12.43 23.85
N SER A 44 -11.74 -13.69 23.95
CA SER A 44 -11.80 -14.39 25.22
C SER A 44 -10.42 -14.48 25.88
N ALA A 45 -9.38 -14.85 25.14
CA ALA A 45 -8.01 -14.89 25.64
C ALA A 45 -7.51 -13.50 26.09
N GLU A 46 -7.83 -12.46 25.32
CA GLU A 46 -7.49 -11.07 25.64
C GLU A 46 -8.13 -10.63 26.97
N PHE A 47 -9.42 -10.91 27.14
CA PHE A 47 -10.21 -10.39 28.27
C PHE A 47 -10.12 -11.25 29.52
N SER A 48 -9.93 -12.56 29.41
CA SER A 48 -9.97 -13.49 30.55
C SER A 48 -8.91 -13.18 31.62
N SER A 49 -7.82 -12.51 31.25
CA SER A 49 -6.78 -12.07 32.19
C SER A 49 -7.21 -10.87 33.07
N GLN A 50 -8.18 -10.08 32.63
CA GLN A 50 -8.62 -8.84 33.28
C GLN A 50 -10.08 -8.90 33.76
N TYR A 51 -10.92 -9.70 33.13
CA TYR A 51 -12.36 -9.77 33.34
C TYR A 51 -12.83 -11.24 33.30
N PRO A 52 -12.80 -11.96 34.44
CA PRO A 52 -13.00 -13.41 34.47
C PRO A 52 -14.46 -13.88 34.30
N ASP A 53 -15.43 -12.96 34.29
CA ASP A 53 -16.86 -13.28 34.44
C ASP A 53 -17.68 -12.91 33.18
N PHE A 54 -17.21 -13.31 31.99
CA PHE A 54 -17.86 -13.10 30.69
C PHE A 54 -18.30 -14.42 30.04
N LEU A 55 -19.45 -14.39 29.37
CA LEU A 55 -19.98 -15.50 28.57
C LEU A 55 -19.65 -15.25 27.09
N TYR A 56 -19.10 -16.25 26.40
CA TYR A 56 -18.80 -16.19 24.97
C TYR A 56 -19.62 -17.24 24.22
N THR A 57 -20.25 -16.85 23.12
CA THR A 57 -21.11 -17.76 22.33
C THR A 57 -20.87 -17.60 20.83
N GLN A 58 -20.54 -18.69 20.15
CA GLN A 58 -20.52 -18.69 18.69
C GLN A 58 -21.98 -18.65 18.19
N LEU A 59 -22.36 -17.57 17.50
CA LEU A 59 -23.73 -17.32 17.09
C LEU A 59 -23.80 -16.60 15.74
N ASP A 60 -24.48 -17.25 14.80
CA ASP A 60 -25.03 -16.62 13.60
C ASP A 60 -26.43 -16.07 13.93
N VAL A 61 -26.57 -14.74 13.86
CA VAL A 61 -27.80 -14.03 14.22
C VAL A 61 -28.97 -14.31 13.29
N THR A 62 -28.74 -14.91 12.12
CA THR A 62 -29.81 -15.35 11.22
C THR A 62 -30.55 -16.58 11.78
N GLN A 63 -29.92 -17.34 12.68
CA GLN A 63 -30.47 -18.55 13.29
C GLN A 63 -31.28 -18.22 14.55
N ARG A 64 -32.52 -17.78 14.33
CA ARG A 64 -33.42 -17.22 15.37
C ARG A 64 -33.52 -18.05 16.65
N ALA A 65 -33.61 -19.38 16.54
CA ALA A 65 -33.67 -20.27 17.70
C ALA A 65 -32.40 -20.19 18.56
N LYS A 66 -31.23 -20.15 17.93
CA LYS A 66 -29.95 -20.00 18.64
C LYS A 66 -29.80 -18.64 19.29
N VAL A 67 -30.41 -17.59 18.72
CA VAL A 67 -30.46 -16.26 19.35
C VAL A 67 -31.30 -16.31 20.63
N ASP A 68 -32.46 -16.98 20.59
CA ASP A 68 -33.32 -17.19 21.77
C ASP A 68 -32.56 -18.00 22.85
N ASP A 69 -31.86 -19.07 22.45
CA ASP A 69 -31.04 -19.91 23.35
C ASP A 69 -29.89 -19.12 23.99
N TRP A 70 -29.17 -18.30 23.22
CA TRP A 70 -28.07 -17.48 23.72
C TRP A 70 -28.53 -16.49 24.79
N ILE A 71 -29.67 -15.83 24.58
CA ILE A 71 -30.22 -14.91 25.58
C ILE A 71 -30.71 -15.68 26.81
N ALA A 72 -31.33 -16.85 26.65
CA ALA A 72 -31.71 -17.70 27.77
C ALA A 72 -30.49 -18.13 28.61
N GLN A 73 -29.41 -18.56 27.95
CA GLN A 73 -28.13 -18.90 28.60
C GLN A 73 -27.52 -17.69 29.31
N THR A 74 -27.62 -16.49 28.71
CA THR A 74 -27.15 -15.24 29.32
C THR A 74 -27.86 -14.99 30.66
N VAL A 75 -29.19 -15.10 30.69
CA VAL A 75 -29.98 -14.92 31.92
C VAL A 75 -29.72 -16.06 32.90
N GLN A 76 -29.57 -17.30 32.44
CA GLN A 76 -29.24 -18.43 33.31
C GLN A 76 -27.88 -18.25 33.99
N HIS A 77 -26.88 -17.77 33.25
CA HIS A 77 -25.51 -17.61 33.73
C HIS A 77 -25.38 -16.42 34.69
N PHE A 78 -25.96 -15.27 34.35
CA PHE A 78 -25.80 -14.04 35.13
C PHE A 78 -26.99 -13.69 36.04
N GLY A 79 -28.10 -14.44 35.95
CA GLY A 79 -29.34 -14.22 36.69
C GLY A 79 -30.21 -13.07 36.19
N ARG A 80 -29.74 -12.27 35.22
CA ARG A 80 -30.42 -11.06 34.72
C ARG A 80 -29.87 -10.60 33.36
N LEU A 81 -30.58 -9.70 32.70
CA LEU A 81 -30.10 -8.94 31.54
C LEU A 81 -30.49 -7.45 31.73
N ASP A 82 -29.50 -6.56 31.78
CA ASP A 82 -29.72 -5.11 31.97
C ASP A 82 -29.69 -4.31 30.67
N GLY A 83 -28.98 -4.82 29.65
CA GLY A 83 -28.89 -4.16 28.37
C GLY A 83 -28.36 -5.02 27.24
N ALA A 84 -28.44 -4.49 26.03
CA ALA A 84 -27.87 -5.15 24.86
C ALA A 84 -27.35 -4.18 23.80
N ALA A 85 -26.36 -4.62 23.03
CA ALA A 85 -25.83 -3.93 21.86
C ALA A 85 -25.86 -4.86 20.64
N ASN A 86 -26.67 -4.53 19.64
CA ASN A 86 -26.77 -5.30 18.40
C ASN A 86 -25.80 -4.72 17.37
N CYS A 87 -24.58 -5.25 17.31
CA CYS A 87 -23.50 -4.74 16.47
C CYS A 87 -23.16 -5.63 15.26
N ALA A 88 -23.67 -6.86 15.20
CA ALA A 88 -23.48 -7.72 14.03
C ALA A 88 -24.04 -7.07 12.76
N GLY A 89 -23.26 -7.09 11.67
CA GLY A 89 -23.66 -6.53 10.39
C GLY A 89 -22.64 -6.76 9.29
N VAL A 90 -23.13 -6.74 8.05
CA VAL A 90 -22.38 -6.96 6.80
C VAL A 90 -22.91 -6.02 5.72
N THR A 91 -22.19 -5.76 4.65
CA THR A 91 -22.68 -5.04 3.46
C THR A 91 -23.54 -5.93 2.58
N GLY A 92 -23.17 -7.21 2.46
CA GLY A 92 -23.86 -8.28 1.76
C GLY A 92 -22.95 -9.52 1.71
N ARG A 93 -22.97 -10.26 0.60
CA ARG A 93 -22.01 -11.36 0.35
C ARG A 93 -20.58 -10.83 0.14
N THR A 94 -20.47 -9.65 -0.50
CA THR A 94 -19.21 -8.94 -0.75
C THR A 94 -19.33 -7.49 -0.29
N ASN A 95 -18.18 -6.80 -0.20
CA ASN A 95 -18.11 -5.36 0.13
C ASN A 95 -18.24 -4.45 -1.09
N ASP A 96 -18.45 -5.03 -2.29
CA ASP A 96 -18.42 -4.30 -3.53
C ASP A 96 -19.62 -3.38 -3.69
N ARG A 97 -19.40 -2.31 -4.46
CA ARG A 97 -20.49 -1.45 -4.91
C ARG A 97 -21.03 -1.97 -6.22
N MET A 98 -22.32 -2.29 -6.26
CA MET A 98 -23.01 -2.74 -7.48
C MET A 98 -24.34 -2.01 -7.66
N PRO A 99 -24.72 -1.66 -8.90
CA PRO A 99 -26.04 -1.10 -9.18
C PRO A 99 -27.13 -2.10 -8.78
N LEU A 100 -28.33 -1.60 -8.42
CA LEU A 100 -29.44 -2.46 -7.99
C LEU A 100 -29.80 -3.54 -9.04
N THR A 101 -29.56 -3.26 -10.32
CA THR A 101 -29.78 -4.19 -11.44
C THR A 101 -28.86 -5.42 -11.42
N GLU A 102 -27.76 -5.38 -10.67
CA GLU A 102 -26.77 -6.46 -10.56
C GLU A 102 -26.78 -7.13 -9.19
N VAL A 103 -27.63 -6.69 -8.27
CA VAL A 103 -27.79 -7.33 -6.96
C VAL A 103 -28.50 -8.67 -7.15
N ASP A 104 -27.79 -9.76 -6.90
CA ASP A 104 -28.39 -11.10 -6.84
C ASP A 104 -29.18 -11.33 -5.53
N ASP A 105 -30.08 -12.31 -5.58
CA ASP A 105 -30.98 -12.64 -4.45
C ASP A 105 -30.19 -13.07 -3.20
N GLU A 106 -29.05 -13.73 -3.37
CA GLU A 106 -28.24 -14.22 -2.25
C GLU A 106 -27.56 -13.06 -1.51
N HIS A 107 -26.97 -12.11 -2.24
CA HIS A 107 -26.38 -10.90 -1.68
C HIS A 107 -27.45 -10.08 -0.96
N TRP A 108 -28.64 -9.95 -1.55
CA TRP A 108 -29.79 -9.33 -0.90
C TRP A 108 -30.17 -10.06 0.40
N ASP A 109 -30.34 -11.38 0.35
CA ASP A 109 -30.76 -12.20 1.47
C ASP A 109 -29.75 -12.20 2.61
N VAL A 110 -28.45 -12.20 2.32
CA VAL A 110 -27.39 -12.05 3.32
C VAL A 110 -27.46 -10.67 3.97
N ALA A 111 -27.54 -9.61 3.18
CA ALA A 111 -27.60 -8.24 3.68
C ALA A 111 -28.84 -8.02 4.57
N ILE A 112 -30.02 -8.44 4.13
CA ILE A 112 -31.27 -8.32 4.89
C ILE A 112 -31.29 -9.28 6.07
N GLY A 113 -30.83 -10.52 5.85
CA GLY A 113 -30.83 -11.61 6.81
C GLY A 113 -30.01 -11.27 8.05
N VAL A 114 -28.77 -10.82 7.88
CA VAL A 114 -27.88 -10.47 9.00
C VAL A 114 -28.28 -9.13 9.62
N ASN A 115 -28.35 -8.06 8.81
CA ASN A 115 -28.48 -6.72 9.35
C ASN A 115 -29.86 -6.43 9.92
N LEU A 116 -30.94 -6.84 9.22
CA LEU A 116 -32.30 -6.47 9.61
C LEU A 116 -32.98 -7.61 10.37
N THR A 117 -33.08 -8.78 9.75
CA THR A 117 -33.78 -9.93 10.34
C THR A 117 -33.05 -10.44 11.58
N GLY A 118 -31.72 -10.52 11.55
CA GLY A 118 -30.89 -10.90 12.69
C GLY A 118 -31.00 -9.91 13.83
N THR A 119 -30.89 -8.60 13.56
CA THR A 119 -31.13 -7.54 14.56
C THR A 119 -32.52 -7.65 15.18
N MET A 120 -33.56 -7.93 14.38
CA MET A 120 -34.92 -8.15 14.88
C MET A 120 -35.00 -9.37 15.80
N ALA A 121 -34.38 -10.49 15.43
CA ALA A 121 -34.35 -11.70 16.25
C ALA A 121 -33.68 -11.42 17.61
N CYS A 122 -32.53 -10.73 17.59
CA CYS A 122 -31.83 -10.31 18.81
C CYS A 122 -32.70 -9.39 19.66
N LEU A 123 -33.25 -8.33 19.07
CA LEU A 123 -34.09 -7.37 19.77
C LEU A 123 -35.31 -8.05 20.42
N ARG A 124 -35.97 -8.97 19.71
CA ARG A 124 -37.11 -9.73 20.24
C ARG A 124 -36.72 -10.60 21.44
N ALA A 125 -35.65 -11.38 21.32
CA ALA A 125 -35.17 -12.24 22.39
C ALA A 125 -34.76 -11.42 23.63
N GLN A 126 -34.03 -10.33 23.40
CA GLN A 126 -33.58 -9.40 24.44
C GLN A 126 -34.76 -8.73 25.15
N LEU A 127 -35.76 -8.21 24.41
CA LEU A 127 -36.91 -7.54 25.02
C LEU A 127 -37.77 -8.47 25.88
N ARG A 128 -37.82 -9.76 25.55
CA ARG A 128 -38.49 -10.78 26.39
C ARG A 128 -37.76 -11.01 27.72
N ALA A 129 -36.44 -10.91 27.73
CA ALA A 129 -35.58 -11.29 28.84
C ALA A 129 -35.06 -10.11 29.69
N ILE A 130 -34.99 -8.91 29.11
CA ILE A 130 -34.42 -7.73 29.75
C ILE A 130 -35.28 -7.27 30.92
N VAL A 131 -34.63 -6.82 31.99
CA VAL A 131 -35.32 -6.24 33.15
C VAL A 131 -35.97 -4.89 32.80
N ASP A 132 -37.02 -4.55 33.55
CA ASP A 132 -37.63 -3.22 33.45
C ASP A 132 -36.60 -2.13 33.78
N GLY A 133 -36.64 -1.00 33.06
CA GLY A 133 -35.59 0.02 33.11
C GLY A 133 -34.33 -0.28 32.28
N GLY A 134 -34.30 -1.41 31.55
CA GLY A 134 -33.17 -1.82 30.72
C GLY A 134 -32.91 -0.96 29.48
N SER A 135 -31.82 -1.22 28.77
CA SER A 135 -31.42 -0.44 27.58
C SER A 135 -30.87 -1.30 26.44
N ILE A 136 -31.42 -1.13 25.24
CA ILE A 136 -30.93 -1.78 24.02
C ILE A 136 -30.48 -0.72 23.01
N VAL A 137 -29.33 -0.93 22.38
CA VAL A 137 -28.81 -0.09 21.29
C VAL A 137 -28.53 -0.98 20.08
N SER A 138 -28.98 -0.57 18.89
CA SER A 138 -28.65 -1.26 17.63
C SER A 138 -27.79 -0.38 16.73
N ILE A 139 -26.90 -0.99 15.94
CA ILE A 139 -26.03 -0.25 15.02
C ILE A 139 -26.70 -0.14 13.63
N ALA A 140 -27.17 1.06 13.33
CA ALA A 140 -27.64 1.48 12.01
C ALA A 140 -26.44 1.94 11.15
N SER A 141 -26.62 2.97 10.33
CA SER A 141 -25.59 3.61 9.50
C SER A 141 -26.12 4.97 9.02
N VAL A 142 -25.24 5.87 8.58
CA VAL A 142 -25.66 7.00 7.72
C VAL A 142 -26.46 6.51 6.49
N ALA A 143 -26.14 5.32 5.97
CA ALA A 143 -26.92 4.63 4.93
C ALA A 143 -28.35 4.23 5.35
N GLY A 144 -28.68 4.36 6.64
CA GLY A 144 -30.04 4.22 7.18
C GLY A 144 -30.83 5.54 7.23
N LEU A 145 -30.16 6.66 6.95
CA LEU A 145 -30.73 8.01 6.95
C LEU A 145 -30.79 8.61 5.53
N GLU A 146 -29.96 8.11 4.61
CA GLU A 146 -29.90 8.50 3.21
C GLU A 146 -29.62 7.30 2.30
N GLY A 147 -29.93 7.44 1.01
CA GLY A 147 -29.60 6.43 0.00
C GLY A 147 -28.16 6.60 -0.50
N ILE A 148 -27.41 5.50 -0.57
CA ILE A 148 -26.05 5.47 -1.13
C ILE A 148 -26.06 4.52 -2.34
N ALA A 149 -25.64 5.04 -3.50
CA ALA A 149 -25.54 4.25 -4.71
C ALA A 149 -24.51 3.11 -4.54
N GLY A 150 -24.82 1.94 -5.09
CA GLY A 150 -23.94 0.77 -5.04
C GLY A 150 -24.19 -0.20 -3.88
N ILE A 151 -24.99 0.19 -2.86
CA ILE A 151 -25.19 -0.61 -1.63
C ILE A 151 -26.66 -0.66 -1.21
N SER A 152 -27.58 -0.74 -2.19
CA SER A 152 -29.03 -0.68 -1.96
C SER A 152 -29.56 -1.70 -0.92
N PRO A 153 -29.11 -2.96 -0.86
CA PRO A 153 -29.59 -3.92 0.15
C PRO A 153 -29.21 -3.50 1.56
N TYR A 154 -27.97 -3.03 1.74
CA TYR A 154 -27.47 -2.49 3.00
C TYR A 154 -28.26 -1.24 3.43
N CYS A 155 -28.48 -0.29 2.51
CA CYS A 155 -29.30 0.89 2.77
C CYS A 155 -30.71 0.49 3.24
N ALA A 156 -31.37 -0.44 2.54
CA ALA A 156 -32.69 -0.93 2.89
C ALA A 156 -32.70 -1.56 4.29
N ALA A 157 -31.73 -2.41 4.60
CA ALA A 157 -31.60 -3.04 5.91
C ALA A 157 -31.41 -2.00 7.02
N LYS A 158 -30.50 -1.03 6.84
CA LYS A 158 -30.20 -0.02 7.86
C LYS A 158 -31.33 0.98 8.07
N HIS A 159 -32.11 1.32 7.04
CA HIS A 159 -33.39 2.02 7.21
C HIS A 159 -34.38 1.19 8.04
N GLY A 160 -34.47 -0.11 7.75
CA GLY A 160 -35.30 -1.06 8.50
C GLY A 160 -34.95 -1.11 9.99
N ILE A 161 -33.66 -1.09 10.35
CA ILE A 161 -33.22 -1.06 11.76
C ILE A 161 -33.77 0.19 12.46
N ILE A 162 -33.69 1.37 11.83
CA ILE A 162 -34.19 2.61 12.43
C ILE A 162 -35.71 2.55 12.65
N GLY A 163 -36.46 2.04 11.66
CA GLY A 163 -37.91 1.85 11.79
C GLY A 163 -38.27 0.86 12.90
N LEU A 164 -37.56 -0.26 12.97
CA LEU A 164 -37.74 -1.29 13.99
C LEU A 164 -37.43 -0.76 15.39
N THR A 165 -36.30 -0.07 15.57
CA THR A 165 -35.92 0.57 16.83
C THR A 165 -36.99 1.52 17.32
N ARG A 166 -37.50 2.41 16.45
CA ARG A 166 -38.55 3.38 16.82
C ARG A 166 -39.85 2.72 17.24
N SER A 167 -40.22 1.62 16.59
CA SER A 167 -41.43 0.86 16.90
C SER A 167 -41.30 0.14 18.24
N ALA A 168 -40.23 -0.65 18.40
CA ALA A 168 -39.94 -1.37 19.63
C ALA A 168 -39.85 -0.44 20.85
N ALA A 169 -39.22 0.73 20.72
CA ALA A 169 -39.13 1.72 21.81
C ALA A 169 -40.51 2.13 22.33
N LYS A 170 -41.51 2.29 21.46
CA LYS A 170 -42.88 2.66 21.85
C LYS A 170 -43.61 1.50 22.51
N GLU A 171 -43.40 0.28 22.03
CA GLU A 171 -44.06 -0.93 22.56
C GLU A 171 -43.67 -1.24 24.00
N VAL A 172 -42.40 -1.00 24.37
CA VAL A 172 -41.88 -1.35 25.70
C VAL A 172 -41.72 -0.16 26.65
N ALA A 173 -42.19 1.03 26.26
CA ALA A 173 -42.03 2.25 27.05
C ALA A 173 -42.64 2.13 28.46
N GLN A 174 -43.77 1.42 28.59
CA GLN A 174 -44.42 1.15 29.87
C GLN A 174 -43.55 0.36 30.86
N ARG A 175 -42.62 -0.46 30.36
CA ARG A 175 -41.62 -1.20 31.14
C ARG A 175 -40.35 -0.38 31.43
N GLN A 176 -40.36 0.91 31.06
CA GLN A 176 -39.21 1.81 31.16
C GLN A 176 -37.96 1.32 30.41
N ILE A 177 -38.13 0.44 29.43
CA ILE A 177 -37.01 -0.06 28.60
C ILE A 177 -36.74 0.96 27.50
N ARG A 178 -35.47 1.34 27.34
CA ARG A 178 -35.03 2.25 26.26
C ARG A 178 -34.49 1.45 25.08
N VAL A 179 -34.98 1.73 23.87
CA VAL A 179 -34.45 1.14 22.63
C VAL A 179 -34.00 2.27 21.70
N ASN A 180 -32.71 2.29 21.35
CA ASN A 180 -32.11 3.33 20.51
C ASN A 180 -31.28 2.72 19.38
N ALA A 181 -30.92 3.55 18.40
CA ALA A 181 -29.98 3.19 17.34
C ALA A 181 -28.92 4.28 17.19
N VAL A 182 -27.70 3.87 16.87
CA VAL A 182 -26.60 4.76 16.48
C VAL A 182 -26.39 4.59 14.98
N ALA A 183 -26.23 5.68 14.25
CA ALA A 183 -25.95 5.70 12.81
C ALA A 183 -24.52 6.22 12.56
N PRO A 184 -23.49 5.35 12.60
CA PRO A 184 -22.12 5.78 12.35
C PRO A 184 -21.94 6.23 10.89
N GLY A 185 -21.06 7.22 10.70
CA GLY A 185 -20.41 7.46 9.41
C GLY A 185 -19.28 6.44 9.18
N THR A 186 -18.28 6.79 8.38
CA THR A 186 -17.14 5.92 8.13
C THR A 186 -16.31 5.68 9.40
N ILE A 187 -16.22 4.41 9.82
CA ILE A 187 -15.40 3.98 10.95
C ILE A 187 -14.36 2.99 10.45
N ASN A 188 -13.09 3.20 10.83
CA ASN A 188 -11.99 2.29 10.52
C ASN A 188 -12.21 0.93 11.21
N THR A 189 -12.79 -0.01 10.49
CA THR A 189 -13.11 -1.38 10.91
C THR A 189 -12.80 -2.32 9.75
N PRO A 190 -12.71 -3.65 9.95
CA PRO A 190 -12.51 -4.58 8.84
C PRO A 190 -13.49 -4.37 7.68
N LEU A 191 -14.76 -4.04 7.99
CA LEU A 191 -15.79 -3.71 6.99
C LEU A 191 -15.43 -2.53 6.07
N TYR A 192 -14.53 -1.63 6.50
CA TYR A 192 -14.07 -0.47 5.74
C TYR A 192 -12.63 -0.63 5.20
N GLN A 193 -11.76 -1.35 5.91
CA GLN A 193 -10.35 -1.50 5.56
C GLN A 193 -10.16 -2.23 4.22
N ASP A 194 -11.07 -3.13 3.85
CA ASP A 194 -11.06 -3.80 2.53
C ASP A 194 -11.31 -2.86 1.34
N SER A 195 -11.59 -1.56 1.55
CA SER A 195 -11.95 -0.59 0.50
C SER A 195 -10.88 0.46 0.17
N MET A 196 -9.73 0.46 0.86
CA MET A 196 -8.69 1.49 0.68
C MET A 196 -7.30 0.88 0.68
N ASN A 197 -6.75 0.57 -0.52
CA ASN A 197 -5.37 0.86 -0.94
C ASN A 197 -4.84 0.05 -2.14
N ASP A 198 -5.62 -0.83 -2.76
CA ASP A 198 -5.13 -1.63 -3.88
C ASP A 198 -5.98 -1.44 -5.15
N ASP A 199 -5.43 -1.87 -6.29
CA ASP A 199 -6.17 -1.87 -7.56
C ASP A 199 -7.44 -2.70 -7.44
N PRO A 200 -8.60 -2.16 -7.85
CA PRO A 200 -9.87 -2.86 -7.73
C PRO A 200 -9.91 -4.07 -8.67
N GLY A 201 -10.56 -5.16 -8.25
CA GLY A 201 -10.57 -6.42 -9.00
C GLY A 201 -11.15 -6.29 -10.41
N TYR A 202 -12.02 -5.30 -10.66
CA TYR A 202 -12.54 -5.04 -12.00
C TYR A 202 -11.44 -4.68 -13.01
N GLN A 203 -10.26 -4.22 -12.60
CA GLN A 203 -9.14 -3.98 -13.52
C GLN A 203 -8.56 -5.29 -14.05
N MET A 204 -8.44 -6.32 -13.20
CA MET A 204 -8.10 -7.66 -13.68
C MET A 204 -9.15 -8.19 -14.64
N ARG A 205 -10.44 -8.01 -14.29
CA ARG A 205 -11.55 -8.40 -15.17
C ARG A 205 -11.48 -7.66 -16.49
N ARG A 206 -11.20 -6.36 -16.48
CA ARG A 206 -11.02 -5.52 -17.67
C ARG A 206 -9.94 -6.07 -18.58
N GLN A 207 -8.78 -6.47 -18.05
CA GLN A 207 -7.72 -7.10 -18.84
C GLN A 207 -8.20 -8.41 -19.50
N ALA A 208 -8.94 -9.24 -18.75
CA ALA A 208 -9.50 -10.49 -19.26
C ALA A 208 -10.60 -10.26 -20.32
N GLU A 209 -11.47 -9.26 -20.12
CA GLU A 209 -12.62 -8.96 -20.99
C GLU A 209 -12.18 -8.33 -22.32
N GLN A 210 -11.38 -7.26 -22.25
CA GLN A 210 -11.27 -6.28 -23.34
C GLN A 210 -10.19 -6.56 -24.38
N GLY A 211 -9.31 -7.53 -24.16
CA GLY A 211 -8.29 -7.86 -25.15
C GLY A 211 -7.97 -9.34 -25.26
N ASP A 212 -7.16 -9.60 -26.28
CA ASP A 212 -6.53 -10.88 -26.56
C ASP A 212 -5.19 -10.88 -25.83
N VAL A 213 -5.21 -11.26 -24.55
CA VAL A 213 -4.01 -11.38 -23.71
C VAL A 213 -3.83 -12.84 -23.32
N ASP A 214 -2.61 -13.35 -23.46
CA ASP A 214 -2.29 -14.74 -23.08
C ASP A 214 -2.10 -14.88 -21.56
N PHE A 215 -1.61 -13.80 -20.92
CA PHE A 215 -1.31 -13.75 -19.49
C PHE A 215 -1.83 -12.47 -18.86
N ILE A 216 -2.28 -12.59 -17.62
CA ILE A 216 -2.49 -11.47 -16.70
C ILE A 216 -1.48 -11.62 -15.55
N THR A 217 -0.63 -10.61 -15.39
CA THR A 217 0.32 -10.52 -14.28
C THR A 217 -0.12 -9.46 -13.30
N GLY A 218 0.17 -9.64 -12.01
CA GLY A 218 -0.16 -8.64 -10.99
C GLY A 218 0.88 -8.52 -9.90
N ASP A 219 1.30 -7.28 -9.66
CA ASP A 219 2.13 -6.87 -8.52
C ASP A 219 1.28 -6.10 -7.49
N TYR A 220 1.09 -6.73 -6.33
CA TYR A 220 0.31 -6.23 -5.20
C TYR A 220 1.21 -5.81 -4.02
N LEU A 221 2.53 -6.02 -4.10
CA LEU A 221 3.38 -6.05 -2.92
C LEU A 221 4.25 -4.80 -2.76
N ALA A 222 3.73 -3.79 -2.06
CA ALA A 222 4.57 -2.75 -1.49
C ALA A 222 5.37 -3.24 -0.25
N GLU A 223 6.54 -2.66 0.00
CA GLU A 223 7.35 -2.94 1.19
C GLU A 223 6.58 -2.65 2.49
N VAL A 224 5.81 -1.55 2.51
CA VAL A 224 5.03 -1.11 3.68
C VAL A 224 3.91 -2.10 4.00
N SER A 225 3.12 -2.51 3.00
CA SER A 225 1.93 -3.35 3.18
C SER A 225 2.28 -4.74 3.71
N LEU A 226 3.38 -5.34 3.26
CA LEU A 226 3.80 -6.69 3.70
C LEU A 226 4.08 -6.74 5.20
N ALA A 227 4.73 -5.70 5.72
CA ALA A 227 5.05 -5.59 7.15
C ALA A 227 3.82 -5.41 8.03
N GLU A 228 2.91 -4.52 7.65
CA GLU A 228 1.67 -4.26 8.38
C GLU A 228 0.78 -5.51 8.40
N ASN A 229 0.66 -6.18 7.25
CA ASN A 229 -0.09 -7.43 7.11
C ASN A 229 0.51 -8.56 7.95
N ALA A 230 1.84 -8.58 8.17
CA ALA A 230 2.48 -9.59 9.01
C ALA A 230 2.11 -9.47 10.49
N GLU A 231 2.01 -8.25 11.01
CA GLU A 231 1.53 -8.05 12.38
C GLU A 231 0.05 -8.41 12.51
N ALA A 232 -0.78 -7.95 11.57
CA ALA A 232 -2.20 -8.23 11.56
C ALA A 232 -2.49 -9.75 11.43
N MET A 233 -1.76 -10.46 10.56
CA MET A 233 -1.89 -11.90 10.37
C MET A 233 -1.52 -12.68 11.63
N ARG A 234 -0.42 -12.30 12.32
CA ARG A 234 -0.06 -12.92 13.62
C ARG A 234 -1.09 -12.65 14.72
N ALA A 235 -1.75 -11.49 14.66
CA ALA A 235 -2.87 -11.17 15.54
C ALA A 235 -4.19 -11.86 15.11
N GLY A 236 -4.19 -12.60 14.00
CA GLY A 236 -5.35 -13.24 13.38
C GLY A 236 -6.42 -12.26 12.93
N GLN A 237 -6.00 -11.07 12.49
CA GLN A 237 -6.83 -9.98 11.98
C GLN A 237 -6.71 -9.83 10.45
N HIS A 238 -5.86 -10.63 9.81
CA HIS A 238 -5.60 -10.61 8.37
C HIS A 238 -5.23 -12.01 7.89
N ASP A 239 -5.64 -12.40 6.68
CA ASP A 239 -5.40 -13.76 6.16
C ASP A 239 -3.98 -13.98 5.62
N GLY A 240 -3.28 -12.88 5.32
CA GLY A 240 -1.89 -12.85 4.84
C GLY A 240 -1.76 -12.56 3.34
N TRP A 241 -2.86 -12.64 2.59
CA TRP A 241 -2.94 -12.30 1.16
C TRP A 241 -3.77 -11.03 0.93
N PHE A 242 -3.67 -10.45 -0.27
CA PHE A 242 -4.36 -9.22 -0.65
C PHE A 242 -5.79 -9.52 -1.11
N SER A 243 -6.77 -8.84 -0.51
CA SER A 243 -8.19 -9.07 -0.78
C SER A 243 -8.58 -8.67 -2.21
N THR A 244 -7.96 -7.63 -2.75
CA THR A 244 -8.15 -7.18 -4.13
C THR A 244 -7.59 -8.14 -5.19
N CYS A 245 -6.57 -8.92 -4.85
CA CYS A 245 -6.10 -10.01 -5.71
C CYS A 245 -7.16 -11.12 -5.79
N TRP A 246 -7.73 -11.50 -4.65
CA TRP A 246 -8.87 -12.43 -4.62
C TRP A 246 -10.06 -11.88 -5.42
N ASP A 247 -10.44 -10.64 -5.19
CA ASP A 247 -11.54 -9.95 -5.88
C ASP A 247 -11.34 -9.98 -7.41
N GLY A 248 -10.13 -9.65 -7.88
CA GLY A 248 -9.79 -9.71 -9.30
C GLY A 248 -9.93 -11.11 -9.90
N ILE A 249 -9.41 -12.14 -9.21
CA ILE A 249 -9.53 -13.53 -9.68
C ILE A 249 -10.99 -13.96 -9.69
N GLU A 250 -11.76 -13.69 -8.62
CA GLU A 250 -13.18 -14.05 -8.52
C GLU A 250 -14.00 -13.43 -9.65
N GLN A 251 -13.78 -12.14 -9.94
CA GLN A 251 -14.47 -11.43 -11.02
C GLN A 251 -14.07 -11.88 -12.43
N SER A 252 -12.85 -12.41 -12.60
CA SER A 252 -12.29 -12.73 -13.93
C SER A 252 -12.36 -14.21 -14.28
N LEU A 253 -12.60 -15.10 -13.31
CA LEU A 253 -12.39 -16.54 -13.47
C LEU A 253 -13.16 -17.16 -14.64
N ASP A 254 -14.41 -16.75 -14.84
CA ASP A 254 -15.26 -17.29 -15.91
C ASP A 254 -14.67 -16.97 -17.30
N ILE A 255 -14.18 -15.74 -17.50
CA ILE A 255 -13.57 -15.28 -18.76
C ILE A 255 -12.18 -15.92 -18.95
N VAL A 256 -11.43 -16.05 -17.85
CA VAL A 256 -10.12 -16.69 -17.82
C VAL A 256 -10.24 -18.15 -18.25
N ALA A 257 -11.26 -18.86 -17.78
CA ALA A 257 -11.56 -20.23 -18.20
C ALA A 257 -11.99 -20.29 -19.68
N GLU A 258 -12.86 -19.37 -20.12
CA GLU A 258 -13.35 -19.33 -21.51
C GLU A 258 -12.22 -19.07 -22.53
N LYS A 259 -11.34 -18.11 -22.22
CA LYS A 259 -10.27 -17.66 -23.11
C LYS A 259 -8.94 -18.38 -22.90
N ASN A 260 -8.85 -19.28 -21.91
CA ASN A 260 -7.60 -19.97 -21.51
C ASN A 260 -6.47 -18.99 -21.13
N ILE A 261 -6.81 -17.91 -20.44
CA ILE A 261 -5.84 -16.92 -19.96
C ILE A 261 -5.10 -17.50 -18.76
N LYS A 262 -3.80 -17.25 -18.66
CA LYS A 262 -3.01 -17.62 -17.47
C LYS A 262 -2.86 -16.43 -16.52
N ILE A 263 -2.91 -16.68 -15.21
CA ILE A 263 -2.76 -15.64 -14.18
C ILE A 263 -1.50 -15.92 -13.35
N ILE A 264 -0.64 -14.92 -13.19
CA ILE A 264 0.56 -15.00 -12.34
C ILE A 264 0.63 -13.75 -11.46
N VAL A 265 0.37 -13.91 -10.17
CA VAL A 265 0.20 -12.77 -9.25
C VAL A 265 0.96 -12.98 -7.95
N ASN A 266 1.56 -11.92 -7.41
CA ASN A 266 2.23 -11.95 -6.09
C ASN A 266 1.30 -11.52 -4.93
N GLY A 267 0.00 -11.38 -5.20
CA GLY A 267 -1.01 -11.02 -4.20
C GLY A 267 -1.25 -12.08 -3.11
N GLY A 268 -0.55 -13.22 -3.17
CA GLY A 268 -0.50 -14.18 -2.07
C GLY A 268 0.21 -13.62 -0.82
N GLY A 269 1.08 -12.61 -0.99
CA GLY A 269 1.74 -11.92 0.11
C GLY A 269 2.46 -12.86 1.07
N LEU A 270 2.03 -12.86 2.33
CA LEU A 270 2.60 -13.71 3.39
C LEU A 270 2.01 -15.12 3.40
N ASN A 271 0.94 -15.37 2.65
CA ASN A 271 0.22 -16.64 2.66
C ASN A 271 -0.26 -17.03 1.24
N PRO A 272 0.68 -17.23 0.30
CA PRO A 272 0.34 -17.62 -1.08
C PRO A 272 -0.42 -18.94 -1.15
N ARG A 273 -0.10 -19.88 -0.24
CA ARG A 273 -0.82 -21.15 -0.11
C ARG A 273 -2.31 -20.95 0.16
N GLY A 274 -2.64 -20.14 1.17
CA GLY A 274 -4.04 -19.98 1.57
C GLY A 274 -4.90 -19.30 0.50
N LEU A 275 -4.34 -18.34 -0.24
CA LEU A 275 -5.03 -17.76 -1.39
C LEU A 275 -5.19 -18.79 -2.52
N ALA A 276 -4.16 -19.57 -2.84
CA ALA A 276 -4.26 -20.63 -3.85
C ALA A 276 -5.29 -21.70 -3.49
N GLU A 277 -5.34 -22.14 -2.23
CA GLU A 277 -6.37 -23.09 -1.75
C GLU A 277 -7.78 -22.48 -1.89
N LYS A 278 -7.94 -21.17 -1.65
CA LYS A 278 -9.21 -20.47 -1.86
C LYS A 278 -9.60 -20.42 -3.33
N VAL A 279 -8.68 -20.10 -4.23
CA VAL A 279 -8.90 -20.10 -5.69
C VAL A 279 -9.23 -21.50 -6.20
N GLN A 280 -8.52 -22.53 -5.73
CA GLN A 280 -8.78 -23.93 -6.13
C GLN A 280 -10.20 -24.39 -5.76
N ARG A 281 -10.74 -23.94 -4.61
CA ARG A 281 -12.14 -24.21 -4.25
C ARG A 281 -13.11 -23.55 -5.23
N LEU A 282 -12.91 -22.28 -5.56
CA LEU A 282 -13.76 -21.57 -6.52
C LEU A 282 -13.73 -22.22 -7.91
N VAL A 283 -12.54 -22.61 -8.38
CA VAL A 283 -12.38 -23.38 -9.63
C VAL A 283 -13.20 -24.68 -9.59
N GLY A 284 -13.14 -25.41 -8.48
CA GLY A 284 -13.91 -26.64 -8.28
C GLY A 284 -15.42 -26.42 -8.23
N GLU A 285 -15.88 -25.37 -7.53
CA GLU A 285 -17.29 -24.96 -7.44
C GLU A 285 -17.87 -24.58 -8.80
N LYS A 286 -17.08 -23.92 -9.65
CA LYS A 286 -17.44 -23.54 -11.01
C LYS A 286 -17.30 -24.68 -12.03
N GLY A 287 -16.62 -25.77 -11.66
CA GLY A 287 -16.38 -26.92 -12.53
C GLY A 287 -15.38 -26.65 -13.65
N TYR A 288 -14.46 -25.70 -13.47
CA TYR A 288 -13.43 -25.39 -14.46
C TYR A 288 -12.24 -26.34 -14.38
N LEU A 289 -11.62 -26.63 -15.52
CA LEU A 289 -10.40 -27.42 -15.63
C LEU A 289 -9.16 -26.51 -15.58
N ILE A 290 -9.01 -25.78 -14.47
CA ILE A 290 -7.90 -24.85 -14.22
C ILE A 290 -6.98 -25.45 -13.16
N ASN A 291 -5.68 -25.53 -13.46
CA ASN A 291 -4.69 -25.98 -12.50
C ASN A 291 -4.17 -24.80 -11.68
N VAL A 292 -4.34 -24.86 -10.35
CA VAL A 292 -3.88 -23.82 -9.44
C VAL A 292 -2.57 -24.23 -8.78
N ALA A 293 -1.62 -23.31 -8.71
CA ALA A 293 -0.34 -23.49 -8.05
C ALA A 293 0.00 -22.33 -7.13
N PHE A 294 0.93 -22.56 -6.20
CA PHE A 294 1.54 -21.49 -5.42
C PHE A 294 3.05 -21.63 -5.29
N VAL A 295 3.74 -20.50 -5.14
CA VAL A 295 5.18 -20.41 -4.91
C VAL A 295 5.48 -20.27 -3.42
N SER A 296 6.52 -20.95 -2.94
CA SER A 296 7.05 -20.80 -1.58
C SER A 296 8.59 -20.70 -1.57
N GLY A 297 9.14 -20.25 -0.44
CA GLY A 297 10.58 -20.13 -0.21
C GLY A 297 11.08 -18.70 0.02
N ASP A 298 10.16 -17.72 0.01
CA ASP A 298 10.48 -16.32 0.21
C ASP A 298 10.62 -15.93 1.70
N ASP A 299 9.81 -16.50 2.60
CA ASP A 299 9.92 -16.25 4.04
C ASP A 299 11.19 -16.91 4.64
N VAL A 300 12.18 -16.08 4.93
CA VAL A 300 13.46 -16.44 5.55
C VAL A 300 13.60 -15.88 6.97
N LEU A 301 12.49 -15.46 7.59
CA LEU A 301 12.50 -14.89 8.94
C LEU A 301 13.11 -15.83 10.00
N PRO A 302 12.84 -17.15 9.99
CA PRO A 302 13.50 -18.06 10.93
C PRO A 302 15.03 -18.06 10.79
N GLU A 303 15.54 -18.07 9.56
CA GLU A 303 16.97 -18.07 9.23
C GLU A 303 17.63 -16.78 9.73
N ILE A 304 17.03 -15.62 9.44
CA ILE A 304 17.55 -14.33 9.87
C ILE A 304 17.55 -14.20 11.40
N LYS A 305 16.49 -14.65 12.07
CA LYS A 305 16.44 -14.67 13.55
C LYS A 305 17.56 -15.52 14.14
N ASN A 306 17.74 -16.73 13.61
CA ASN A 306 18.77 -17.64 14.08
C ASN A 306 20.18 -17.08 13.85
N GLN A 307 20.45 -16.54 12.66
CA GLN A 307 21.74 -15.92 12.35
C GLN A 307 22.05 -14.76 13.29
N LEU A 308 21.10 -13.83 13.48
CA LEU A 308 21.29 -12.66 14.33
C LEU A 308 21.48 -13.06 15.80
N GLN A 309 20.78 -14.09 16.29
CA GLN A 309 20.96 -14.61 17.65
C GLN A 309 22.33 -15.28 17.87
N GLN A 310 22.84 -15.97 16.85
CA GLN A 310 24.11 -16.71 16.95
C GLN A 310 25.34 -15.84 16.75
N THR A 311 25.28 -14.88 15.81
CA THR A 311 26.44 -14.12 15.35
C THR A 311 26.40 -12.64 15.75
N GLY A 312 25.20 -12.09 16.00
CA GLY A 312 25.01 -10.65 16.14
C GLY A 312 25.15 -9.88 14.82
N GLU A 313 25.34 -10.58 13.70
CA GLU A 313 25.55 -9.99 12.38
C GLU A 313 24.25 -9.92 11.57
N LEU A 314 24.16 -8.89 10.73
CA LEU A 314 23.08 -8.70 9.77
C LEU A 314 23.59 -9.09 8.38
N PRO A 315 22.71 -9.59 7.49
CA PRO A 315 23.06 -9.68 6.08
C PRO A 315 23.47 -8.29 5.56
N PRO A 316 24.38 -8.21 4.57
CA PRO A 316 24.84 -6.94 4.02
C PRO A 316 23.67 -6.06 3.57
N HIS A 317 23.76 -4.76 3.82
CA HIS A 317 22.77 -3.80 3.33
C HIS A 317 22.78 -3.77 1.80
N LEU A 318 21.63 -3.49 1.17
CA LEU A 318 21.50 -3.42 -0.30
C LEU A 318 22.53 -2.49 -0.95
N ASP A 319 22.82 -1.37 -0.30
CA ASP A 319 23.79 -0.37 -0.78
C ASP A 319 25.23 -0.57 -0.26
N SER A 320 25.54 -1.70 0.39
CA SER A 320 26.83 -1.91 1.08
C SER A 320 28.07 -1.94 0.16
N GLU A 321 27.89 -2.22 -1.13
CA GLU A 321 28.96 -2.14 -2.14
C GLU A 321 29.39 -0.70 -2.44
N ASN A 322 28.57 0.30 -2.09
CA ASN A 322 28.89 1.71 -2.28
C ASN A 322 29.42 2.33 -0.98
N THR A 323 30.75 2.38 -0.85
CA THR A 323 31.43 2.89 0.36
C THR A 323 31.19 4.37 0.67
N GLU A 324 30.66 5.14 -0.30
CA GLU A 324 30.31 6.55 -0.11
C GLU A 324 28.94 6.73 0.55
N VAL A 325 28.10 5.69 0.55
CA VAL A 325 26.74 5.73 1.12
C VAL A 325 26.81 5.67 2.64
N ARG A 326 26.16 6.65 3.28
CA ARG A 326 26.05 6.73 4.73
C ARG A 326 24.60 6.47 5.14
N LEU A 327 24.39 5.36 5.85
CA LEU A 327 23.06 5.00 6.37
C LEU A 327 22.65 5.94 7.51
N ASP A 328 21.34 6.15 7.66
CA ASP A 328 20.81 6.78 8.86
C ASP A 328 21.18 5.94 10.10
N GLU A 329 21.65 6.58 11.19
CA GLU A 329 22.11 5.88 12.39
C GLU A 329 21.03 4.96 12.98
N ARG A 330 19.75 5.32 12.80
CA ARG A 330 18.61 4.54 13.31
C ARG A 330 18.37 3.25 12.54
N THR A 331 18.96 3.10 11.35
CA THR A 331 18.81 1.93 10.47
C THR A 331 19.24 0.63 11.15
N LEU A 332 20.25 0.72 12.02
CA LEU A 332 20.87 -0.45 12.67
C LEU A 332 20.36 -0.68 14.11
N THR A 333 19.34 0.07 14.56
CA THR A 333 18.88 0.04 15.96
C THR A 333 18.26 -1.30 16.39
N PHE A 334 17.86 -2.14 15.44
CA PHE A 334 17.24 -3.44 15.70
C PHE A 334 18.21 -4.59 15.97
N ARG A 335 19.53 -4.34 15.98
CA ARG A 335 20.51 -5.33 16.46
C ARG A 335 20.17 -5.84 17.87
N ASP A 336 19.58 -4.99 18.71
CA ASP A 336 18.93 -5.41 19.95
C ASP A 336 17.45 -5.78 19.70
N MET A 337 17.25 -7.05 19.41
CA MET A 337 15.94 -7.64 19.11
C MET A 337 14.93 -7.56 20.27
N ASN A 338 15.40 -7.40 21.51
CA ASN A 338 14.52 -7.24 22.65
C ASN A 338 13.84 -5.86 22.64
N ARG A 339 14.52 -4.86 22.08
CA ARG A 339 13.99 -3.50 21.92
C ARG A 339 13.16 -3.32 20.65
N LYS A 340 13.59 -3.92 19.54
CA LYS A 340 12.97 -3.71 18.22
C LYS A 340 12.82 -5.06 17.49
N PRO A 341 11.79 -5.85 17.80
CA PRO A 341 11.66 -7.20 17.25
C PRO A 341 11.40 -7.19 15.73
N LEU A 342 11.96 -8.18 15.03
CA LEU A 342 11.68 -8.46 13.63
C LEU A 342 10.22 -8.87 13.43
N VAL A 343 9.63 -8.31 12.38
CA VAL A 343 8.26 -8.53 11.94
C VAL A 343 8.22 -9.47 10.74
N ALA A 344 8.97 -9.22 9.68
CA ALA A 344 8.99 -10.07 8.49
C ALA A 344 10.39 -10.06 7.86
N ALA A 345 10.74 -11.12 7.13
CA ALA A 345 11.94 -11.16 6.31
C ALA A 345 11.67 -12.00 5.06
N ASN A 346 11.46 -11.34 3.93
CA ASN A 346 11.07 -12.00 2.69
C ASN A 346 12.09 -11.71 1.58
N ALA A 347 12.66 -12.76 1.01
CA ALA A 347 13.54 -12.69 -0.15
C ALA A 347 12.73 -12.44 -1.43
N TYR A 348 13.30 -11.69 -2.37
CA TYR A 348 12.69 -11.41 -3.66
C TYR A 348 12.99 -12.57 -4.61
N LEU A 349 12.10 -13.55 -4.66
CA LEU A 349 12.26 -14.72 -5.52
C LEU A 349 12.25 -14.35 -7.02
N GLY A 350 12.84 -15.22 -7.83
CA GLY A 350 12.86 -15.10 -9.29
C GLY A 350 11.61 -15.67 -9.96
N ALA A 351 11.74 -15.90 -11.25
CA ALA A 351 10.76 -16.47 -12.17
C ALA A 351 10.76 -18.01 -12.17
N ARG A 352 11.71 -18.67 -11.50
CA ARG A 352 11.99 -20.11 -11.70
C ARG A 352 10.93 -21.04 -11.12
N ALA A 353 10.40 -20.79 -9.92
CA ALA A 353 9.27 -21.58 -9.43
C ALA A 353 8.03 -21.37 -10.28
N ILE A 354 7.80 -20.14 -10.73
CA ILE A 354 6.68 -19.83 -11.61
C ILE A 354 6.82 -20.64 -12.92
N LEU A 355 8.01 -20.64 -13.53
CA LEU A 355 8.32 -21.46 -14.71
C LEU A 355 8.10 -22.95 -14.45
N ALA A 356 8.59 -23.48 -13.33
CA ALA A 356 8.40 -24.89 -12.96
C ALA A 356 6.91 -25.25 -12.82
N ALA A 357 6.08 -24.33 -12.33
CA ALA A 357 4.63 -24.53 -12.28
C ALA A 357 4.00 -24.51 -13.68
N LEU A 358 4.40 -23.58 -14.54
CA LEU A 358 3.92 -23.50 -15.93
C LEU A 358 4.30 -24.76 -16.73
N ASP A 359 5.51 -25.30 -16.55
CA ASP A 359 6.00 -26.51 -17.24
C ASP A 359 5.15 -27.76 -16.98
N VAL A 360 4.48 -27.83 -15.83
CA VAL A 360 3.56 -28.93 -15.49
C VAL A 360 2.08 -28.56 -15.69
N GLY A 361 1.81 -27.43 -16.35
CA GLY A 361 0.48 -27.04 -16.80
C GLY A 361 -0.33 -26.23 -15.79
N ALA A 362 0.31 -25.49 -14.87
CA ALA A 362 -0.42 -24.51 -14.05
C ALA A 362 -1.00 -23.37 -14.90
N ASP A 363 -2.19 -22.91 -14.51
CA ASP A 363 -2.94 -21.84 -15.18
C ASP A 363 -3.04 -20.60 -14.29
N ILE A 364 -3.22 -20.79 -12.98
CA ILE A 364 -3.21 -19.71 -11.99
C ILE A 364 -2.10 -19.99 -10.99
N ILE A 365 -1.15 -19.06 -10.88
CA ILE A 365 0.02 -19.17 -10.00
C ILE A 365 0.01 -18.02 -9.00
N ILE A 366 -0.13 -18.37 -7.73
CA ILE A 366 -0.15 -17.42 -6.61
C ILE A 366 1.22 -17.40 -5.94
N CYS A 367 1.88 -16.25 -5.96
CA CYS A 367 3.20 -16.04 -5.38
C CYS A 367 3.12 -15.27 -4.06
N GLY A 368 4.10 -15.53 -3.19
CA GLY A 368 4.45 -14.62 -2.10
C GLY A 368 5.35 -13.50 -2.63
N ARG A 369 6.43 -13.16 -1.94
CA ARG A 369 7.39 -12.18 -2.45
C ARG A 369 8.24 -12.75 -3.60
N VAL A 370 7.93 -12.33 -4.81
CA VAL A 370 8.78 -12.40 -6.01
C VAL A 370 9.22 -10.99 -6.39
N ALA A 371 10.30 -10.85 -7.14
CA ALA A 371 10.62 -9.56 -7.76
C ALA A 371 9.52 -9.17 -8.76
N ASP A 372 9.24 -7.87 -8.84
CA ASP A 372 7.99 -7.34 -9.40
C ASP A 372 7.80 -7.71 -10.88
N ALA A 373 8.88 -7.71 -11.66
CA ALA A 373 8.89 -8.15 -13.06
C ALA A 373 8.99 -9.68 -13.27
N SER A 374 9.28 -10.48 -12.23
CA SER A 374 9.48 -11.93 -12.37
C SER A 374 8.26 -12.70 -12.90
N PRO A 375 7.00 -12.34 -12.57
CA PRO A 375 5.81 -12.91 -13.23
C PRO A 375 5.85 -12.77 -14.76
N VAL A 376 6.27 -11.62 -15.27
CA VAL A 376 6.36 -11.34 -16.72
C VAL A 376 7.53 -12.10 -17.34
N ILE A 377 8.68 -12.15 -16.65
CA ILE A 377 9.83 -12.97 -17.07
C ILE A 377 9.41 -14.44 -17.20
N ALA A 378 8.73 -15.00 -16.20
CA ALA A 378 8.30 -16.39 -16.23
C ALA A 378 7.32 -16.69 -17.38
N ALA A 379 6.34 -15.80 -17.60
CA ALA A 379 5.38 -15.93 -18.70
C ALA A 379 6.08 -15.95 -20.06
N ALA A 380 6.93 -14.96 -20.34
CA ALA A 380 7.64 -14.86 -21.61
C ALA A 380 8.64 -16.01 -21.81
N TRP A 381 9.35 -16.39 -20.73
CA TRP A 381 10.29 -17.50 -20.74
C TRP A 381 9.60 -18.81 -21.12
N TRP A 382 8.49 -19.14 -20.47
CA TRP A 382 7.70 -20.32 -20.79
C TRP A 382 7.14 -20.27 -22.21
N TRP A 383 6.51 -19.14 -22.59
CA TRP A 383 5.84 -19.00 -23.89
C TRP A 383 6.78 -19.18 -25.08
N HIS A 384 7.97 -18.59 -25.01
CA HIS A 384 8.95 -18.66 -26.11
C HIS A 384 9.90 -19.86 -26.01
N GLY A 385 9.84 -20.63 -24.93
CA GLY A 385 10.70 -21.78 -24.68
C GLY A 385 12.18 -21.41 -24.54
N TRP A 386 12.47 -20.27 -23.90
CA TRP A 386 13.84 -19.81 -23.69
C TRP A 386 14.63 -20.70 -22.72
N ARG A 387 15.95 -20.62 -22.78
CA ARG A 387 16.86 -21.25 -21.82
C ARG A 387 17.17 -20.29 -20.68
N ALA A 388 17.57 -20.82 -19.53
CA ALA A 388 18.02 -20.04 -18.36
C ALA A 388 19.23 -19.12 -18.61
N THR A 389 19.89 -19.26 -19.76
CA THR A 389 21.06 -18.48 -20.17
C THR A 389 20.80 -17.63 -21.42
N ASP A 390 19.55 -17.57 -21.90
CA ASP A 390 19.14 -16.68 -22.99
C ASP A 390 18.95 -15.26 -22.41
N TYR A 391 20.03 -14.71 -21.85
CA TYR A 391 19.97 -13.54 -20.97
C TYR A 391 19.42 -12.30 -21.66
N ASP A 392 19.73 -12.07 -22.94
CA ASP A 392 19.17 -10.95 -23.70
C ASP A 392 17.63 -11.00 -23.75
N GLN A 393 17.06 -12.20 -23.91
CA GLN A 393 15.62 -12.40 -23.93
C GLN A 393 15.00 -12.19 -22.55
N LEU A 394 15.63 -12.74 -21.51
CA LEU A 394 15.21 -12.57 -20.12
C LEU A 394 15.27 -11.09 -19.68
N ALA A 395 16.31 -10.36 -20.10
CA ALA A 395 16.46 -8.93 -19.85
C ALA A 395 15.39 -8.10 -20.59
N GLY A 396 15.04 -8.52 -21.81
CA GLY A 396 13.87 -8.02 -22.55
C GLY A 396 12.57 -8.15 -21.77
N ALA A 397 12.31 -9.33 -21.20
CA ALA A 397 11.12 -9.57 -20.39
C ALA A 397 11.16 -8.83 -19.03
N LEU A 398 12.33 -8.67 -18.42
CA LEU A 398 12.52 -7.83 -17.23
C LEU A 398 12.12 -6.38 -17.53
N LEU A 399 12.60 -5.82 -18.64
CA LEU A 399 12.26 -4.48 -19.08
C LEU A 399 10.78 -4.34 -19.42
N ALA A 400 10.18 -5.33 -20.07
CA ALA A 400 8.75 -5.36 -20.35
C ALA A 400 7.91 -5.37 -19.06
N GLY A 401 8.29 -6.19 -18.07
CA GLY A 401 7.64 -6.25 -16.77
C GLY A 401 7.73 -4.93 -16.01
N HIS A 402 8.92 -4.32 -15.98
CA HIS A 402 9.16 -2.99 -15.41
C HIS A 402 8.26 -1.90 -15.99
N LEU A 403 7.93 -2.01 -17.28
CA LEU A 403 7.08 -1.04 -17.94
C LEU A 403 5.60 -1.22 -17.58
N ILE A 404 5.12 -2.45 -17.32
CA ILE A 404 3.69 -2.70 -17.03
C ILE A 404 3.40 -2.91 -15.54
N GLU A 405 4.40 -2.87 -14.68
CA GLU A 405 4.24 -2.80 -13.22
C GLU A 405 3.72 -1.40 -12.77
N CYS A 406 3.27 -1.28 -11.52
CA CYS A 406 2.64 -0.07 -10.98
C CYS A 406 1.41 0.43 -11.78
N SER A 407 0.70 -0.52 -12.39
CA SER A 407 -0.68 -0.35 -12.87
C SER A 407 -0.81 0.63 -14.06
N GLY A 408 -1.34 1.83 -13.82
CA GLY A 408 -1.64 2.81 -14.87
C GLY A 408 -0.50 3.78 -15.20
N TYR A 409 0.70 3.64 -14.64
CA TYR A 409 1.76 4.63 -14.87
C TYR A 409 2.22 4.70 -16.32
N VAL A 410 2.37 3.55 -16.97
CA VAL A 410 2.78 3.49 -18.38
C VAL A 410 1.69 3.94 -19.35
N THR A 411 0.46 4.10 -18.87
CA THR A 411 -0.71 4.56 -19.64
C THR A 411 -1.10 6.01 -19.31
N GLY A 412 -0.18 6.77 -18.70
CA GLY A 412 -0.31 8.21 -18.45
C GLY A 412 -0.47 8.59 -16.98
N GLY A 413 -0.57 7.62 -16.07
CA GLY A 413 -0.55 7.87 -14.63
C GLY A 413 0.82 8.39 -14.16
N ASN A 414 0.81 9.34 -13.23
CA ASN A 414 2.05 9.89 -12.64
C ASN A 414 3.08 10.40 -13.68
N PHE A 415 2.57 10.84 -14.84
CA PHE A 415 3.37 11.42 -15.92
C PHE A 415 3.56 12.93 -15.68
N SER A 416 4.80 13.39 -15.65
CA SER A 416 5.14 14.77 -15.31
C SER A 416 4.76 15.81 -16.38
N GLY A 417 4.33 15.35 -17.56
CA GLY A 417 3.78 16.18 -18.65
C GLY A 417 2.28 15.99 -18.87
N PHE A 418 1.53 15.56 -17.85
CA PHE A 418 0.08 15.31 -17.96
C PHE A 418 -0.73 16.53 -18.46
N ASP A 419 -0.23 17.73 -18.19
CA ASP A 419 -0.84 19.02 -18.56
C ASP A 419 -0.84 19.29 -20.07
N ALA A 420 -0.15 18.46 -20.85
CA ALA A 420 -0.20 18.47 -22.31
C ALA A 420 -1.43 17.75 -22.88
N PHE A 421 -2.23 17.06 -22.05
CA PHE A 421 -3.38 16.27 -22.48
C PHE A 421 -4.70 16.80 -21.91
N ASP A 422 -5.79 16.45 -22.58
CA ASP A 422 -7.12 16.62 -22.01
C ASP A 422 -7.23 15.78 -20.73
N LEU A 423 -7.65 16.39 -19.62
CA LEU A 423 -7.78 15.72 -18.34
C LEU A 423 -8.77 14.55 -18.40
N ASP A 424 -9.77 14.61 -19.28
CA ASP A 424 -10.73 13.51 -19.46
C ASP A 424 -10.07 12.24 -19.99
N LEU A 425 -8.95 12.33 -20.71
CA LEU A 425 -8.18 11.15 -21.13
C LEU A 425 -7.53 10.44 -19.96
N LEU A 426 -7.24 11.15 -18.87
CA LEU A 426 -6.50 10.65 -17.71
C LEU A 426 -7.43 10.18 -16.58
N VAL A 427 -8.74 10.15 -16.82
CA VAL A 427 -9.75 9.59 -15.92
C VAL A 427 -10.05 8.15 -16.33
N ASP A 428 -9.95 7.21 -15.37
CA ASP A 428 -10.18 5.77 -15.58
C ASP A 428 -9.28 5.16 -16.68
N ILE A 429 -7.98 5.39 -16.55
CA ILE A 429 -6.98 4.86 -17.50
C ILE A 429 -6.91 3.32 -17.43
N PRO A 430 -6.80 2.62 -18.57
CA PRO A 430 -6.57 1.18 -18.59
C PRO A 430 -5.14 0.84 -18.16
N PHE A 431 -4.89 -0.42 -17.77
CA PHE A 431 -3.54 -0.87 -17.40
C PHE A 431 -2.72 -1.28 -18.63
N GLY A 432 -1.39 -1.22 -18.47
CA GLY A 432 -0.44 -1.51 -19.54
C GLY A 432 -0.45 -2.97 -19.99
N ILE A 433 -0.11 -3.18 -21.26
CA ILE A 433 0.07 -4.48 -21.92
C ILE A 433 1.47 -4.47 -22.54
N ALA A 434 2.21 -5.56 -22.40
CA ALA A 434 3.47 -5.77 -23.09
C ALA A 434 3.35 -6.94 -24.07
N GLU A 435 3.50 -6.65 -25.37
CA GLU A 435 3.61 -7.66 -26.42
C GLU A 435 5.09 -8.05 -26.57
N ILE A 436 5.48 -9.19 -26.02
CA ILE A 436 6.90 -9.61 -25.94
C ILE A 436 7.23 -10.56 -27.10
N ALA A 437 8.16 -10.14 -27.96
CA ALA A 437 8.65 -10.93 -29.08
C ALA A 437 9.67 -11.98 -28.64
N LYS A 438 9.90 -12.99 -29.50
CA LYS A 438 10.82 -14.11 -29.22
C LYS A 438 12.27 -13.69 -28.97
N ASP A 439 12.69 -12.54 -29.48
CA ASP A 439 14.03 -12.01 -29.29
C ASP A 439 14.19 -11.20 -27.99
N GLY A 440 13.10 -10.98 -27.24
CA GLY A 440 13.05 -10.18 -26.02
C GLY A 440 12.65 -8.71 -26.24
N SER A 441 12.56 -8.24 -27.48
CA SER A 441 11.98 -6.92 -27.75
C SER A 441 10.48 -6.90 -27.41
N CYS A 442 9.94 -5.73 -27.08
CA CYS A 442 8.52 -5.64 -26.77
C CYS A 442 7.85 -4.38 -27.34
N VAL A 443 6.53 -4.42 -27.45
CA VAL A 443 5.69 -3.24 -27.67
C VAL A 443 4.83 -3.03 -26.43
N THR A 444 4.95 -1.85 -25.82
CA THR A 444 4.06 -1.41 -24.76
C THR A 444 2.82 -0.77 -25.36
N THR A 445 1.64 -1.27 -24.95
CA THR A 445 0.33 -0.85 -25.44
C THR A 445 -0.72 -0.93 -24.32
N MET A 446 -1.98 -0.67 -24.63
CA MET A 446 -3.13 -0.85 -23.74
C MET A 446 -4.39 -1.18 -24.54
N HIS A 447 -5.48 -1.56 -23.88
CA HIS A 447 -6.79 -1.69 -24.53
C HIS A 447 -7.29 -0.33 -25.05
N ASP A 448 -7.97 -0.31 -26.19
CA ASP A 448 -8.56 0.92 -26.73
C ASP A 448 -9.90 1.24 -26.03
N THR A 449 -9.83 1.88 -24.87
CA THR A 449 -11.00 2.34 -24.10
C THR A 449 -11.37 3.80 -24.40
N GLY A 450 -10.61 4.47 -25.27
CA GLY A 450 -10.66 5.93 -25.42
C GLY A 450 -10.06 6.71 -24.25
N LYS A 451 -9.45 6.04 -23.26
CA LYS A 451 -8.74 6.63 -22.11
C LYS A 451 -7.26 6.20 -22.10
N GLY A 452 -6.46 6.91 -21.32
CA GLY A 452 -5.02 6.74 -21.22
C GLY A 452 -4.24 7.32 -22.39
N VAL A 453 -2.93 7.40 -22.21
CA VAL A 453 -1.97 7.84 -23.24
C VAL A 453 -0.73 6.98 -23.17
N ILE A 454 -0.31 6.41 -24.31
CA ILE A 454 1.01 5.79 -24.46
C ILE A 454 1.76 6.49 -25.59
N ASN A 455 2.88 7.11 -25.24
CA ASN A 455 3.83 7.65 -26.19
C ASN A 455 5.27 7.48 -25.65
N VAL A 456 6.26 7.83 -26.46
CA VAL A 456 7.67 7.69 -26.09
C VAL A 456 8.01 8.36 -24.76
N ASP A 457 7.45 9.53 -24.46
CA ASP A 457 7.77 10.26 -23.22
C ASP A 457 7.12 9.62 -21.98
N VAL A 458 5.89 9.10 -22.09
CA VAL A 458 5.23 8.34 -21.01
C VAL A 458 6.03 7.07 -20.70
N VAL A 459 6.40 6.31 -21.72
CA VAL A 459 7.20 5.09 -21.57
C VAL A 459 8.61 5.41 -21.05
N ARG A 460 9.23 6.51 -21.49
CA ARG A 460 10.52 6.98 -20.97
C ARG A 460 10.43 7.36 -19.49
N CYS A 461 9.36 8.04 -19.07
CA CYS A 461 9.11 8.34 -17.67
C CYS A 461 8.99 7.08 -16.83
N GLN A 462 8.18 6.10 -17.26
CA GLN A 462 8.03 4.84 -16.53
C GLN A 462 9.33 4.04 -16.52
N LEU A 463 10.07 4.01 -17.62
CA LEU A 463 11.38 3.35 -17.67
C LEU A 463 12.34 3.91 -16.61
N LEU A 464 12.40 5.22 -16.45
CA LEU A 464 13.29 5.89 -15.48
C LEU A 464 12.84 5.75 -14.02
N TYR A 465 11.67 5.17 -13.76
CA TYR A 465 11.18 4.91 -12.42
C TYR A 465 12.02 3.80 -11.76
N GLU A 466 12.39 3.98 -10.48
CA GLU A 466 13.06 2.97 -9.64
C GLU A 466 14.37 2.33 -10.16
N LEU A 467 15.00 2.90 -11.20
CA LEU A 467 16.28 2.42 -11.70
C LEU A 467 17.43 2.79 -10.78
N GLN A 468 18.32 1.84 -10.50
CA GLN A 468 19.52 2.08 -9.71
C GLN A 468 20.79 2.05 -10.58
N GLY A 469 20.87 2.96 -11.54
CA GLY A 469 21.97 3.04 -12.51
C GLY A 469 21.69 2.25 -13.80
N ALA A 470 22.76 1.93 -14.53
CA ALA A 470 22.64 1.39 -15.89
C ALA A 470 22.32 -0.11 -15.94
N ILE A 471 22.75 -0.83 -14.91
CA ILE A 471 22.54 -2.27 -14.77
C ILE A 471 21.37 -2.50 -13.82
N TYR A 472 20.26 -2.98 -14.37
CA TYR A 472 19.07 -3.33 -13.61
C TYR A 472 19.17 -4.78 -13.14
N LEU A 473 19.26 -4.97 -11.82
CA LEU A 473 19.44 -6.28 -11.20
C LEU A 473 18.09 -6.96 -10.91
N ASN A 474 17.94 -8.21 -11.34
CA ASN A 474 16.86 -9.12 -10.97
C ASN A 474 17.46 -10.48 -10.54
N SER A 475 16.69 -11.31 -9.85
CA SER A 475 17.11 -12.65 -9.41
C SER A 475 17.52 -13.57 -10.56
N ASP A 476 16.95 -13.42 -11.75
CA ASP A 476 17.20 -14.32 -12.90
C ASP A 476 18.15 -13.77 -13.95
N VAL A 477 18.28 -12.45 -14.04
CA VAL A 477 19.07 -11.77 -15.08
C VAL A 477 19.49 -10.37 -14.60
N SER A 478 20.65 -9.91 -15.06
CA SER A 478 21.03 -8.49 -14.99
C SER A 478 20.80 -7.86 -16.36
N ALA A 479 20.14 -6.70 -16.43
CA ALA A 479 19.85 -6.00 -17.69
C ALA A 479 20.67 -4.72 -17.83
N ASP A 480 21.46 -4.62 -18.90
CA ASP A 480 22.11 -3.38 -19.33
C ASP A 480 21.15 -2.53 -20.15
N LEU A 481 20.79 -1.38 -19.58
CA LEU A 481 19.83 -0.43 -20.12
C LEU A 481 20.46 0.66 -21.00
N THR A 482 21.80 0.72 -21.13
CA THR A 482 22.50 1.82 -21.82
C THR A 482 22.13 1.97 -23.29
N ASN A 483 21.80 0.86 -23.94
CA ASN A 483 21.47 0.79 -25.36
C ASN A 483 19.96 0.74 -25.64
N VAL A 484 19.12 0.90 -24.63
CA VAL A 484 17.66 0.90 -24.79
C VAL A 484 17.21 2.02 -25.71
N LYS A 485 16.28 1.70 -26.60
CA LYS A 485 15.64 2.63 -27.54
C LYS A 485 14.13 2.53 -27.41
N LEU A 486 13.48 3.67 -27.57
CA LEU A 486 12.02 3.82 -27.56
C LEU A 486 11.58 4.43 -28.88
N GLU A 487 10.72 3.74 -29.61
CA GLU A 487 10.24 4.15 -30.93
C GLU A 487 8.71 4.10 -30.96
N GLN A 488 8.07 5.17 -31.44
CA GLN A 488 6.62 5.18 -31.60
C GLN A 488 6.22 4.15 -32.68
N ASP A 489 5.33 3.22 -32.35
CA ASP A 489 4.91 2.10 -33.21
C ASP A 489 3.39 2.09 -33.44
N GLY A 490 2.84 3.29 -33.67
CA GLY A 490 1.40 3.53 -33.85
C GLY A 490 0.77 4.31 -32.68
N LYS A 491 -0.56 4.52 -32.75
CA LYS A 491 -1.31 5.20 -31.69
C LYS A 491 -1.28 4.33 -30.43
N ASN A 492 -0.89 4.92 -29.29
CA ASN A 492 -0.80 4.25 -28.00
C ASN A 492 0.10 3.00 -28.00
N ARG A 493 1.15 3.00 -28.82
CA ARG A 493 2.08 1.88 -28.98
C ARG A 493 3.50 2.36 -29.07
N VAL A 494 4.38 1.82 -28.23
CA VAL A 494 5.82 2.15 -28.22
C VAL A 494 6.61 0.87 -28.23
N ARG A 495 7.49 0.75 -29.23
CA ARG A 495 8.44 -0.35 -29.35
C ARG A 495 9.67 -0.08 -28.50
N VAL A 496 10.10 -1.09 -27.76
CA VAL A 496 11.24 -1.07 -26.84
C VAL A 496 12.26 -2.13 -27.27
N THR A 497 13.49 -1.70 -27.51
CA THR A 497 14.58 -2.57 -27.99
C THR A 497 15.91 -2.19 -27.37
N GLY A 498 16.95 -3.01 -27.58
CA GLY A 498 18.34 -2.65 -27.33
C GLY A 498 18.88 -3.01 -25.94
N VAL A 499 18.05 -3.53 -25.05
CA VAL A 499 18.50 -4.10 -23.77
C VAL A 499 19.38 -5.33 -24.01
N ARG A 500 20.40 -5.51 -23.17
CA ARG A 500 21.28 -6.68 -23.16
C ARG A 500 21.25 -7.33 -21.78
N GLY A 501 21.34 -8.65 -21.76
CA GLY A 501 21.32 -9.41 -20.52
C GLY A 501 22.65 -10.04 -20.18
N SER A 502 22.92 -10.17 -18.90
CA SER A 502 24.03 -10.96 -18.36
C SER A 502 23.57 -11.80 -17.15
N PRO A 503 24.40 -12.74 -16.66
CA PRO A 503 24.05 -13.51 -15.47
C PRO A 503 23.66 -12.62 -14.27
N PRO A 504 22.72 -13.07 -13.42
CA PRO A 504 22.34 -12.33 -12.22
C PRO A 504 23.47 -12.35 -11.18
N PRO A 505 23.43 -11.46 -10.17
CA PRO A 505 24.35 -11.53 -9.05
C PRO A 505 24.12 -12.78 -8.18
N ALA A 506 25.15 -13.18 -7.42
CA ALA A 506 25.05 -14.31 -6.48
C ALA A 506 24.07 -14.06 -5.31
N THR A 507 23.54 -12.85 -5.19
CA THR A 507 22.58 -12.42 -4.17
C THR A 507 21.27 -11.95 -4.80
N THR A 508 20.20 -11.95 -4.02
CA THR A 508 18.95 -11.25 -4.32
C THR A 508 18.61 -10.26 -3.20
N LYS A 509 17.66 -9.37 -3.44
CA LYS A 509 17.12 -8.46 -2.44
C LYS A 509 16.37 -9.25 -1.36
N LEU A 510 16.56 -8.84 -0.11
CA LEU A 510 15.84 -9.32 1.05
C LEU A 510 15.25 -8.13 1.81
N GLY A 511 13.93 -8.13 1.98
CA GLY A 511 13.28 -7.11 2.80
C GLY A 511 13.17 -7.55 4.25
N ILE A 512 13.91 -6.91 5.16
CA ILE A 512 13.82 -7.16 6.60
C ILE A 512 13.02 -6.03 7.25
N PHE A 513 12.00 -6.38 8.02
CA PHE A 513 11.09 -5.44 8.66
C PHE A 513 11.12 -5.60 10.17
N TYR A 514 11.09 -4.49 10.90
CA TYR A 514 11.16 -4.48 12.37
C TYR A 514 10.35 -3.35 12.98
N ARG A 515 9.90 -3.51 14.23
CA ARG A 515 9.16 -2.44 14.91
C ARG A 515 10.04 -1.21 15.11
N GLY A 516 9.70 -0.08 14.48
CA GLY A 516 10.46 1.16 14.57
C GLY A 516 10.20 1.95 15.85
N GLY A 517 9.00 1.86 16.41
CA GLY A 517 8.56 2.61 17.60
C GLY A 517 7.15 3.14 17.40
N TYR A 518 6.92 4.36 17.88
CA TYR A 518 5.67 5.09 17.70
C TYR A 518 5.92 6.40 16.97
N GLN A 519 4.92 6.86 16.23
CA GLN A 519 4.93 8.13 15.53
C GLN A 519 3.58 8.83 15.59
N CYS A 520 3.56 10.14 15.43
CA CYS A 520 2.34 10.91 15.24
C CYS A 520 2.60 12.19 14.44
N GLN A 521 1.50 12.79 13.97
CA GLN A 521 1.49 14.04 13.22
C GLN A 521 0.41 14.97 13.79
N LEU A 522 0.84 16.11 14.32
CA LEU A 522 -0.06 17.19 14.71
C LEU A 522 -0.14 18.22 13.58
N LEU A 523 -1.36 18.46 13.10
CA LEU A 523 -1.64 19.30 11.94
C LEU A 523 -2.29 20.61 12.37
N LEU A 524 -1.61 21.72 12.13
CA LEU A 524 -2.04 23.05 12.57
C LEU A 524 -1.97 24.05 11.41
N ASN A 525 -2.86 25.03 11.43
CA ASN A 525 -2.95 26.06 10.40
C ASN A 525 -2.72 27.46 10.98
N ALA A 526 -2.12 28.34 10.19
CA ALA A 526 -1.96 29.75 10.52
C ALA A 526 -2.47 30.61 9.37
N THR A 527 -3.45 31.48 9.66
CA THR A 527 -3.95 32.49 8.71
C THR A 527 -3.26 33.84 8.92
N GLY A 528 -3.08 34.61 7.86
CA GLY A 528 -2.69 36.03 7.89
C GLY A 528 -1.21 36.23 7.57
N TYR A 529 -0.64 37.33 8.06
CA TYR A 529 0.75 37.70 7.82
C TYR A 529 1.69 37.26 8.96
N ASN A 530 3.00 37.40 8.74
CA ASN A 530 4.06 37.00 9.68
C ASN A 530 3.98 35.52 10.13
N THR A 531 3.51 34.64 9.25
CA THR A 531 3.33 33.22 9.56
C THR A 531 4.64 32.53 9.95
N ALA A 532 5.78 32.92 9.37
CA ALA A 532 7.10 32.45 9.79
C ALA A 532 7.38 32.71 11.29
N LEU A 533 7.02 33.90 11.81
CA LEU A 533 7.16 34.20 13.24
C LEU A 533 6.13 33.45 14.10
N LYS A 534 4.91 33.29 13.59
CA LYS A 534 3.85 32.49 14.24
C LYS A 534 4.31 31.04 14.46
N TRP A 535 4.90 30.42 13.44
CA TRP A 535 5.42 29.06 13.53
C TRP A 535 6.63 28.95 14.45
N LYS A 536 7.56 29.91 14.41
CA LYS A 536 8.67 29.99 15.39
C LYS A 536 8.16 30.13 16.83
N LEU A 537 7.08 30.87 17.05
CA LEU A 537 6.46 30.98 18.38
C LEU A 537 5.85 29.64 18.83
N LEU A 538 5.10 28.98 17.95
CA LEU A 538 4.51 27.67 18.23
C LEU A 538 5.57 26.62 18.57
N GLU A 539 6.64 26.55 17.78
CA GLU A 539 7.76 25.65 18.04
C GLU A 539 8.37 25.89 19.43
N LYS A 540 8.60 27.16 19.79
CA LYS A 540 9.09 27.53 21.13
C LYS A 540 8.13 27.10 22.23
N GLN A 541 6.81 27.29 22.04
CA GLN A 541 5.79 26.91 23.03
C GLN A 541 5.75 25.39 23.24
N VAL A 542 5.72 24.59 22.17
CA VAL A 542 5.74 23.13 22.25
C VAL A 542 7.01 22.64 22.94
N LYS A 543 8.19 23.09 22.47
CA LYS A 543 9.48 22.66 23.03
C LYS A 543 9.62 23.08 24.49
N TYR A 544 9.10 24.25 24.88
CA TYR A 544 9.09 24.69 26.28
C TYR A 544 8.32 23.72 27.17
N VAL A 545 7.08 23.36 26.80
CA VAL A 545 6.25 22.45 27.61
C VAL A 545 6.86 21.05 27.68
N LEU A 546 7.34 20.52 26.55
CA LEU A 546 8.03 19.23 26.54
C LEU A 546 9.28 19.23 27.44
N LYS A 547 10.03 20.32 27.46
CA LYS A 547 11.18 20.48 28.35
C LYS A 547 10.77 20.54 29.83
N GLN A 548 9.72 21.28 30.17
CA GLN A 548 9.19 21.33 31.55
C GLN A 548 8.72 19.96 32.05
N LYS A 549 8.18 19.13 31.16
CA LYS A 549 7.78 17.75 31.45
C LYS A 549 8.95 16.76 31.48
N GLY A 550 10.17 17.19 31.18
CA GLY A 550 11.33 16.30 31.04
C GLY A 550 11.22 15.31 29.89
N LYS A 551 10.43 15.64 28.86
CA LYS A 551 10.10 14.75 27.73
C LYS A 551 10.76 15.11 26.40
N LEU A 552 11.32 16.32 26.28
CA LEU A 552 11.87 16.78 25.00
C LEU A 552 12.99 15.87 24.46
N GLU A 553 13.88 15.40 25.34
CA GLU A 553 15.03 14.56 24.97
C GLU A 553 14.66 13.07 24.79
N ASP A 554 13.42 12.66 25.13
CA ASP A 554 12.95 11.28 24.94
C ASP A 554 12.50 11.02 23.48
N PHE A 555 12.32 12.07 22.67
CA PHE A 555 11.94 11.95 21.27
C PHE A 555 13.14 11.57 20.40
N ASP A 556 12.95 10.56 19.54
CA ASP A 556 13.90 10.24 18.47
C ASP A 556 13.85 11.31 17.36
N VAL A 557 12.66 11.86 17.11
CA VAL A 557 12.40 12.95 16.15
C VAL A 557 11.33 13.89 16.71
N ILE A 558 11.56 15.19 16.58
CA ILE A 558 10.51 16.21 16.64
C ILE A 558 10.81 17.28 15.59
N ASP A 559 10.00 17.32 14.53
CA ASP A 559 10.24 18.15 13.35
C ASP A 559 9.03 19.03 13.03
N PHE A 560 9.28 20.30 12.70
CA PHE A 560 8.27 21.32 12.45
C PHE A 560 8.30 21.71 10.98
N GLN A 561 7.42 21.08 10.20
CA GLN A 561 7.41 21.18 8.74
C GLN A 561 6.34 22.17 8.29
N VAL A 562 6.76 23.38 7.90
CA VAL A 562 5.87 24.43 7.40
C VAL A 562 5.67 24.26 5.89
N VAL A 563 4.41 24.13 5.46
CA VAL A 563 4.04 23.90 4.05
C VAL A 563 3.25 25.09 3.51
N GLY A 564 3.68 25.57 2.34
CA GLY A 564 3.02 26.65 1.59
C GLY A 564 3.32 28.05 2.15
N THR A 565 3.24 29.04 1.26
CA THR A 565 3.31 30.47 1.61
C THR A 565 1.94 31.10 1.32
N PRO A 566 1.34 31.87 2.26
CA PRO A 566 0.09 32.57 1.99
C PRO A 566 0.21 33.50 0.78
N GLN A 567 -0.84 33.54 -0.05
CA GLN A 567 -0.94 34.45 -1.18
C GLN A 567 -0.82 35.90 -0.70
N ALA A 568 -0.04 36.72 -1.42
CA ALA A 568 -0.05 38.16 -1.24
C ALA A 568 -1.45 38.73 -1.55
N ASN A 569 -2.01 39.52 -0.62
CA ASN A 569 -3.37 40.08 -0.71
C ASN A 569 -4.45 39.03 -1.02
N PRO A 570 -4.71 38.09 -0.09
CA PRO A 570 -5.54 36.92 -0.35
C PRO A 570 -7.03 37.29 -0.46
N ARG A 571 -7.70 36.75 -1.49
CA ARG A 571 -9.15 36.94 -1.72
C ARG A 571 -10.03 36.07 -0.82
N THR A 572 -9.46 35.01 -0.26
CA THR A 572 -10.13 34.06 0.63
C THR A 572 -9.26 33.78 1.84
N GLN A 573 -9.85 33.31 2.94
CA GLN A 573 -9.07 32.86 4.09
C GLN A 573 -8.15 31.69 3.75
N LEU A 574 -8.58 30.77 2.88
CA LEU A 574 -7.76 29.62 2.46
C LEU A 574 -6.47 30.08 1.80
N ASN A 575 -6.53 31.09 0.91
CA ASN A 575 -5.35 31.65 0.26
C ASN A 575 -4.44 32.41 1.24
N SER A 576 -4.94 32.78 2.42
CA SER A 576 -4.20 33.44 3.51
C SER A 576 -3.60 32.45 4.51
N THR A 577 -3.81 31.14 4.31
CA THR A 577 -3.47 30.10 5.29
C THR A 577 -2.26 29.29 4.83
N THR A 578 -1.35 29.04 5.77
CA THR A 578 -0.26 28.07 5.66
C THR A 578 -0.46 26.98 6.72
N TYR A 579 0.18 25.84 6.51
CA TYR A 579 0.04 24.65 7.32
C TYR A 579 1.37 24.30 7.98
N CYS A 580 1.33 23.72 9.17
CA CYS A 580 2.48 23.13 9.84
C CYS A 580 2.15 21.69 10.26
N ARG A 581 2.94 20.74 9.75
CA ARG A 581 2.99 19.36 10.23
C ARG A 581 4.08 19.29 11.30
N ILE A 582 3.67 19.04 12.55
CA ILE A 582 4.61 18.68 13.60
C ILE A 582 4.69 17.17 13.64
N PHE A 583 5.80 16.61 13.16
CA PHE A 583 6.04 15.17 13.12
C PHE A 583 6.89 14.75 14.31
N ALA A 584 6.53 13.64 14.95
CA ALA A 584 7.32 13.10 16.03
C ALA A 584 7.44 11.59 15.96
N GLN A 585 8.61 11.08 16.37
CA GLN A 585 8.88 9.66 16.57
C GLN A 585 9.54 9.46 17.94
N ALA A 586 9.20 8.37 18.61
CA ALA A 586 9.89 7.92 19.80
C ALA A 586 9.79 6.40 19.94
N SER A 587 10.61 5.82 20.82
CA SER A 587 10.57 4.39 21.08
C SER A 587 9.34 3.93 21.88
N ASP A 588 8.73 4.81 22.67
CA ASP A 588 7.55 4.52 23.48
C ASP A 588 6.33 5.39 23.13
N GLU A 589 5.14 4.82 23.34
CA GLU A 589 3.87 5.43 22.99
C GLU A 589 3.56 6.69 23.82
N ALA A 590 3.95 6.68 25.10
CA ALA A 590 3.63 7.74 26.04
C ALA A 590 4.38 9.04 25.71
N THR A 591 5.63 8.94 25.28
CA THR A 591 6.42 10.08 24.80
C THR A 591 5.77 10.71 23.57
N VAL A 592 5.38 9.91 22.57
CA VAL A 592 4.66 10.44 21.38
C VAL A 592 3.33 11.09 21.76
N ALA A 593 2.58 10.50 22.68
CA ALA A 593 1.32 11.08 23.18
C ALA A 593 1.51 12.46 23.83
N CYS A 594 2.69 12.74 24.37
CA CYS A 594 3.00 14.02 25.00
C CYS A 594 3.02 15.18 24.00
N LEU A 595 3.25 14.96 22.70
CA LEU A 595 3.26 16.06 21.72
C LEU A 595 1.92 16.83 21.72
N ARG A 596 0.81 16.09 21.62
CA ARG A 596 -0.52 16.70 21.61
C ARG A 596 -0.90 17.29 22.97
N ALA A 597 -0.53 16.60 24.06
CA ALA A 597 -0.75 17.12 25.40
C ALA A 597 0.02 18.44 25.63
N ALA A 598 1.26 18.53 25.16
CA ALA A 598 2.08 19.73 25.25
C ALA A 598 1.46 20.91 24.49
N TRP A 599 0.94 20.64 23.29
CA TRP A 599 0.19 21.64 22.53
C TRP A 599 -1.10 22.11 23.23
N ALA A 600 -1.84 21.19 23.85
CA ALA A 600 -3.09 21.51 24.53
C ALA A 600 -2.91 22.48 25.71
N GLU A 601 -1.75 22.49 26.38
CA GLU A 601 -1.49 23.37 27.53
C GLU A 601 -1.44 24.86 27.17
N PHE A 602 -1.02 25.20 25.96
CA PHE A 602 -0.97 26.58 25.49
C PHE A 602 -2.02 26.87 24.42
N VAL A 603 -3.03 26.00 24.24
CA VAL A 603 -4.08 26.22 23.25
C VAL A 603 -4.77 27.59 23.43
N MET A 604 -4.87 28.12 24.64
CA MET A 604 -5.41 29.48 24.87
C MET A 604 -4.36 30.60 24.89
N GLN A 605 -3.09 30.28 24.63
CA GLN A 605 -1.93 31.20 24.60
C GLN A 605 -1.25 31.25 23.22
N HIS A 606 -1.85 30.64 22.19
CA HIS A 606 -1.29 30.62 20.85
C HIS A 606 -1.41 31.98 20.14
N PHE A 607 -0.77 32.12 18.97
CA PHE A 607 -0.88 33.32 18.14
C PHE A 607 -2.28 33.50 17.52
N SER A 608 -2.61 34.74 17.14
CA SER A 608 -3.85 35.04 16.40
C SER A 608 -3.85 34.40 15.01
N GLY A 609 -4.95 33.73 14.65
CA GLY A 609 -5.13 33.01 13.39
C GLY A 609 -4.71 31.54 13.40
N LEU A 610 -4.31 30.99 14.56
CA LEU A 610 -4.15 29.54 14.72
C LEU A 610 -5.54 28.87 14.66
N HIS A 611 -5.65 27.83 13.85
CA HIS A 611 -6.85 26.98 13.76
C HIS A 611 -6.46 25.59 13.23
N TYR A 612 -7.39 24.63 13.27
CA TYR A 612 -7.12 23.22 12.95
C TYR A 612 -8.43 22.47 12.72
N ALA A 613 -8.35 21.31 12.06
CA ALA A 613 -9.48 20.37 11.99
C ALA A 613 -9.73 19.74 13.38
N LEU A 614 -10.99 19.46 13.71
CA LEU A 614 -11.36 18.77 14.96
C LEU A 614 -11.07 17.26 14.94
N ASP A 615 -10.45 16.76 13.87
CA ASP A 615 -9.95 15.39 13.75
C ASP A 615 -8.48 15.33 14.18
N PHE A 616 -8.21 14.55 15.21
CA PHE A 616 -6.88 14.39 15.78
C PHE A 616 -6.35 12.96 15.68
N ARG A 617 -6.94 12.13 14.82
CA ARG A 617 -6.47 10.75 14.63
C ARG A 617 -5.02 10.69 14.21
N SER A 618 -4.54 11.65 13.40
CA SER A 618 -3.12 11.73 13.01
C SER A 618 -2.18 12.01 14.19
N ALA A 619 -2.67 12.68 15.24
CA ALA A 619 -1.90 13.03 16.43
C ALA A 619 -1.95 11.93 17.51
N ALA A 620 -2.78 10.90 17.31
CA ALA A 620 -2.73 9.70 18.13
C ALA A 620 -1.42 8.94 17.84
N PRO A 621 -0.72 8.43 18.87
CA PRO A 621 0.44 7.57 18.65
C PRO A 621 0.06 6.35 17.82
N MET A 622 0.79 6.12 16.75
CA MET A 622 0.66 4.95 15.90
C MET A 622 1.99 4.21 15.87
N ARG A 623 1.96 2.89 15.96
CA ARG A 623 3.16 2.09 15.70
C ARG A 623 3.55 2.24 14.25
N TYR A 624 4.85 2.20 13.98
CA TYR A 624 5.36 2.16 12.62
C TYR A 624 6.39 1.04 12.48
N ILE A 625 6.47 0.48 11.28
CA ILE A 625 7.45 -0.52 10.91
C ILE A 625 8.59 0.18 10.18
N ALA A 626 9.81 -0.17 10.52
CA ALA A 626 11.00 0.27 9.82
C ALA A 626 11.52 -0.84 8.92
N TYR A 627 12.24 -0.42 7.87
CA TYR A 627 12.70 -1.27 6.79
C TYR A 627 14.23 -1.34 6.76
N TYR A 628 14.77 -2.53 6.49
CA TYR A 628 16.18 -2.76 6.24
C TYR A 628 16.31 -3.59 4.94
N PRO A 629 16.65 -2.95 3.80
CA PRO A 629 16.91 -3.65 2.56
C PRO A 629 18.28 -4.33 2.65
N ALA A 630 18.31 -5.64 2.47
CA ALA A 630 19.50 -6.46 2.58
C ALA A 630 19.75 -7.29 1.31
N LEU A 631 20.92 -7.92 1.26
CA LEU A 631 21.30 -8.91 0.25
C LEU A 631 21.26 -10.31 0.86
N TYR A 632 20.69 -11.27 0.12
CA TYR A 632 20.60 -12.67 0.53
C TYR A 632 21.17 -13.60 -0.54
N PRO A 633 21.99 -14.62 -0.20
CA PRO A 633 22.58 -15.52 -1.19
C PRO A 633 21.52 -16.34 -1.92
N GLN A 634 21.51 -16.28 -3.26
CA GLN A 634 20.52 -17.00 -4.06
C GLN A 634 20.60 -18.53 -3.87
N ASN A 635 21.82 -19.06 -3.76
CA ASN A 635 22.07 -20.50 -3.52
C ASN A 635 21.54 -21.01 -2.17
N SER A 636 21.19 -20.12 -1.24
CA SER A 636 20.64 -20.50 0.06
C SER A 636 19.11 -20.57 0.06
N LEU A 637 18.45 -20.07 -0.99
CA LEU A 637 17.00 -20.10 -1.12
C LEU A 637 16.50 -21.51 -1.40
N LYS A 638 15.37 -21.85 -0.78
CA LYS A 638 14.65 -23.11 -1.00
C LYS A 638 13.33 -22.80 -1.67
N GLU A 639 13.42 -22.47 -2.95
CA GLU A 639 12.30 -22.06 -3.77
C GLU A 639 11.55 -23.27 -4.37
N PHE A 640 10.23 -23.28 -4.21
CA PHE A 640 9.36 -24.36 -4.69
C PHE A 640 8.10 -23.84 -5.36
N ALA A 641 7.62 -24.59 -6.35
CA ALA A 641 6.25 -24.54 -6.84
C ALA A 641 5.44 -25.72 -6.30
N HIS A 642 4.20 -25.46 -5.90
CA HIS A 642 3.28 -26.46 -5.39
C HIS A 642 2.02 -26.47 -6.24
N ILE A 643 1.73 -27.60 -6.88
CA ILE A 643 0.52 -27.82 -7.67
C ILE A 643 -0.57 -28.37 -6.75
N LEU A 644 -1.75 -27.76 -6.79
CA LEU A 644 -2.90 -28.21 -6.01
C LEU A 644 -3.69 -29.29 -6.75
N LYS A 645 -4.28 -30.20 -5.99
CA LYS A 645 -5.32 -31.12 -6.45
C LYS A 645 -6.69 -30.43 -6.39
N PRO A 646 -7.73 -30.99 -7.05
CA PRO A 646 -9.09 -30.47 -6.95
C PRO A 646 -9.64 -30.35 -5.51
N ASP A 647 -9.14 -31.16 -4.58
CA ASP A 647 -9.52 -31.09 -3.15
C ASP A 647 -8.77 -30.01 -2.35
N GLY A 648 -7.90 -29.22 -3.01
CA GLY A 648 -7.07 -28.19 -2.39
C GLY A 648 -5.79 -28.70 -1.73
N SER A 649 -5.57 -30.02 -1.66
CA SER A 649 -4.32 -30.57 -1.12
C SER A 649 -3.16 -30.43 -2.13
N ILE A 650 -1.93 -30.44 -1.64
CA ILE A 650 -0.74 -30.41 -2.51
C ILE A 650 -0.64 -31.74 -3.26
N GLY A 651 -0.71 -31.68 -4.58
CA GLY A 651 -0.50 -32.82 -5.49
C GLY A 651 0.95 -33.06 -5.81
N GLN A 652 1.68 -32.00 -6.12
CA GLN A 652 3.08 -32.06 -6.53
C GLN A 652 3.84 -30.87 -5.97
N THR A 653 5.09 -31.09 -5.57
CA THR A 653 6.04 -30.05 -5.18
C THR A 653 7.26 -30.14 -6.09
N LEU A 654 7.63 -29.01 -6.69
CA LEU A 654 8.70 -28.89 -7.68
C LEU A 654 9.76 -27.91 -7.18
N PRO A 655 11.03 -28.33 -7.06
CA PRO A 655 12.12 -27.39 -6.75
C PRO A 655 12.46 -26.54 -7.98
N ALA A 656 12.65 -25.24 -7.79
CA ALA A 656 12.98 -24.30 -8.87
C ALA A 656 14.48 -24.24 -9.20
N GLY A 657 15.34 -24.67 -8.26
CA GLY A 657 16.79 -24.53 -8.37
C GLY A 657 17.26 -23.08 -8.23
N HIS A 658 18.45 -22.78 -8.76
CA HIS A 658 19.06 -21.46 -8.70
C HIS A 658 19.66 -21.10 -10.08
N PRO A 659 20.02 -19.82 -10.34
CA PRO A 659 20.70 -19.46 -11.57
C PRO A 659 21.94 -20.34 -11.83
N PRO A 660 22.16 -20.77 -13.09
CA PRO A 660 23.25 -21.69 -13.44
C PRO A 660 24.63 -21.00 -13.40
N GLN A 661 24.64 -19.67 -13.50
CA GLN A 661 25.83 -18.84 -13.47
C GLN A 661 25.50 -17.54 -12.75
N TYR A 662 26.51 -16.99 -12.07
CA TYR A 662 26.45 -15.67 -11.44
C TYR A 662 27.53 -14.76 -12.00
N GLU A 663 27.29 -13.47 -11.92
CA GLU A 663 28.25 -12.42 -12.22
C GLU A 663 28.42 -11.51 -11.00
N ALA A 664 29.62 -10.98 -10.76
CA ALA A 664 29.85 -10.06 -9.66
C ALA A 664 29.24 -8.70 -9.98
N ILE A 665 28.70 -8.01 -8.96
CA ILE A 665 28.20 -6.64 -9.15
C ILE A 665 29.41 -5.72 -9.34
N GLU A 666 29.47 -5.07 -10.50
CA GLU A 666 30.48 -4.06 -10.75
C GLU A 666 30.13 -2.72 -10.10
N LYS A 667 31.15 -1.89 -9.87
CA LYS A 667 30.93 -0.53 -9.39
C LYS A 667 30.13 0.24 -10.42
N ARG A 668 29.02 0.84 -9.98
CA ARG A 668 28.15 1.65 -10.85
C ARG A 668 28.91 2.83 -11.45
N THR A 669 28.55 3.14 -12.69
CA THR A 669 29.03 4.33 -13.38
C THR A 669 28.54 5.59 -12.65
N ASN A 670 29.46 6.52 -12.41
CA ASN A 670 29.16 7.77 -11.72
C ASN A 670 30.03 8.90 -12.30
N PHE A 671 29.50 9.66 -13.24
CA PHE A 671 30.24 10.71 -13.95
C PHE A 671 29.36 11.90 -14.33
N ASP A 672 30.00 13.06 -14.48
CA ASP A 672 29.44 14.25 -15.15
C ASP A 672 29.99 14.31 -16.58
N THR A 673 29.21 14.87 -17.49
CA THR A 673 29.60 15.08 -18.89
C THR A 673 29.69 16.57 -19.17
N GLU A 674 30.75 17.03 -19.84
CA GLU A 674 30.80 18.41 -20.32
C GLU A 674 29.79 18.59 -21.47
N PRO A 675 29.06 19.72 -21.55
CA PRO A 675 28.14 19.98 -22.65
C PRO A 675 28.84 19.86 -24.00
N THR A 676 28.32 19.01 -24.89
CA THR A 676 28.90 18.84 -26.24
C THR A 676 28.44 19.94 -27.20
N PHE A 677 27.35 20.64 -26.85
CA PHE A 677 26.94 21.88 -27.48
C PHE A 677 27.12 23.05 -26.51
N VAL A 678 27.95 24.01 -26.92
CA VAL A 678 28.10 25.30 -26.24
C VAL A 678 27.34 26.34 -27.05
N PRO A 679 26.28 26.95 -26.50
CA PRO A 679 25.55 28.02 -27.15
C PRO A 679 26.49 29.13 -27.62
N SER A 680 26.32 29.55 -28.86
CA SER A 680 27.07 30.67 -29.45
C SER A 680 26.66 32.01 -28.83
N ARG A 681 25.42 32.09 -28.34
CA ARG A 681 24.87 33.26 -27.63
C ARG A 681 25.00 33.06 -26.13
N THR A 682 25.61 34.04 -25.46
CA THR A 682 25.78 34.08 -24.00
C THR A 682 24.57 34.65 -23.27
N GLU A 683 23.59 35.19 -23.98
CA GLU A 683 22.33 35.68 -23.42
C GLU A 683 21.53 34.52 -22.81
N THR A 684 21.15 34.65 -21.54
CA THR A 684 20.30 33.69 -20.84
C THR A 684 18.95 34.31 -20.47
N LYS A 685 17.94 33.45 -20.28
CA LYS A 685 16.67 33.80 -19.65
C LYS A 685 16.40 32.86 -18.49
N VAL A 686 15.79 33.40 -17.43
CA VAL A 686 15.33 32.59 -16.32
C VAL A 686 13.98 31.97 -16.69
N VAL A 687 13.92 30.64 -16.70
CA VAL A 687 12.71 29.85 -16.99
C VAL A 687 12.54 28.74 -15.95
N ARG A 688 11.37 28.12 -15.85
CA ARG A 688 11.22 26.91 -15.02
C ARG A 688 11.85 25.73 -15.74
N LEU A 689 12.55 24.87 -15.01
CA LEU A 689 13.17 23.67 -15.59
C LEU A 689 12.12 22.74 -16.24
N GLY A 690 10.90 22.70 -15.71
CA GLY A 690 9.77 21.94 -16.26
C GLY A 690 9.27 22.43 -17.63
N ASP A 691 9.57 23.69 -18.00
CA ASP A 691 9.29 24.23 -19.33
C ASP A 691 10.32 23.70 -20.36
N VAL A 692 11.46 23.18 -19.91
CA VAL A 692 12.56 22.66 -20.73
C VAL A 692 12.61 21.12 -20.72
N ALA A 693 12.21 20.50 -19.62
CA ALA A 693 12.41 19.08 -19.37
C ALA A 693 11.21 18.39 -18.68
N LEU A 694 11.08 17.10 -18.97
CA LEU A 694 10.23 16.16 -18.27
C LEU A 694 11.10 15.30 -17.33
N GLY A 695 10.47 14.66 -16.35
CA GLY A 695 11.17 13.76 -15.45
C GLY A 695 10.28 12.78 -14.74
N ARG A 696 10.88 11.87 -14.00
CA ARG A 696 10.20 10.92 -13.11
C ARG A 696 11.10 10.64 -11.91
N SER A 697 10.49 10.48 -10.75
CA SER A 697 11.18 10.03 -9.55
C SER A 697 10.37 9.03 -8.73
N GLY A 698 11.06 8.24 -7.92
CA GLY A 698 10.47 7.25 -7.03
C GLY A 698 11.48 6.72 -6.03
N ASP A 699 10.99 6.15 -4.94
CA ASP A 699 11.82 5.54 -3.90
C ASP A 699 12.34 4.16 -4.29
N LYS A 700 13.53 3.82 -3.82
CA LYS A 700 14.00 2.42 -3.73
C LYS A 700 14.67 2.25 -2.39
N GLY A 701 13.92 1.74 -1.42
CA GLY A 701 14.33 1.78 -0.01
C GLY A 701 14.49 3.23 0.48
N ALA A 702 15.67 3.58 0.99
CA ALA A 702 15.96 4.92 1.52
C ALA A 702 16.40 5.97 0.47
N ASN A 703 16.43 5.58 -0.80
CA ASN A 703 17.04 6.36 -1.89
C ASN A 703 15.95 6.89 -2.83
N ILE A 704 16.21 8.04 -3.48
CA ILE A 704 15.38 8.54 -4.58
C ILE A 704 16.11 8.29 -5.91
N ASN A 705 15.42 7.64 -6.84
CA ASN A 705 15.83 7.56 -8.23
C ASN A 705 15.16 8.69 -9.00
N PHE A 706 15.90 9.38 -9.84
CA PHE A 706 15.45 10.57 -10.54
C PHE A 706 15.99 10.60 -11.96
N GLY A 707 15.11 10.37 -12.93
CA GLY A 707 15.39 10.56 -14.34
C GLY A 707 14.83 11.87 -14.86
N ILE A 708 15.60 12.57 -15.69
CA ILE A 708 15.20 13.82 -16.33
C ILE A 708 15.69 13.87 -17.78
N PHE A 709 14.85 14.36 -18.68
CA PHE A 709 15.13 14.41 -20.12
C PHE A 709 14.52 15.67 -20.77
N PRO A 710 15.14 16.20 -21.84
CA PRO A 710 14.65 17.41 -22.47
C PRO A 710 13.35 17.15 -23.25
N ARG A 711 12.48 18.16 -23.33
CA ARG A 711 11.26 18.11 -24.15
C ARG A 711 11.53 18.03 -25.66
N ALA A 712 12.74 18.38 -26.10
CA ALA A 712 13.14 18.27 -27.50
C ALA A 712 14.53 17.65 -27.65
N SER A 713 14.66 16.65 -28.53
CA SER A 713 15.92 15.94 -28.76
C SER A 713 17.09 16.82 -29.19
N LYS A 714 16.83 17.93 -29.91
CA LYS A 714 17.86 18.85 -30.39
C LYS A 714 18.66 19.53 -29.28
N ILE A 715 18.09 19.68 -28.08
CA ILE A 715 18.78 20.31 -26.95
C ILE A 715 19.54 19.31 -26.07
N TRP A 716 19.45 18.00 -26.34
CA TRP A 716 20.15 16.95 -25.59
C TRP A 716 21.67 17.20 -25.42
N PRO A 717 22.43 17.60 -26.46
CA PRO A 717 23.87 17.87 -26.36
C PRO A 717 24.26 18.90 -25.29
N TRP A 718 23.39 19.87 -25.03
CA TRP A 718 23.52 20.86 -23.95
C TRP A 718 22.98 20.32 -22.63
N PHE A 719 21.78 19.74 -22.67
CA PHE A 719 21.03 19.33 -21.48
C PHE A 719 21.79 18.28 -20.66
N GLN A 720 22.45 17.32 -21.31
CA GLN A 720 23.23 16.29 -20.62
C GLN A 720 24.28 16.91 -19.69
N GLY A 721 25.05 17.90 -20.15
CA GLY A 721 26.06 18.55 -19.31
C GLY A 721 25.50 19.61 -18.35
N PHE A 722 24.35 20.21 -18.70
CA PHE A 722 23.65 21.14 -17.82
C PHE A 722 23.18 20.48 -16.51
N MET A 723 22.62 19.27 -16.62
CA MET A 723 22.18 18.48 -15.46
C MET A 723 23.34 17.67 -14.87
N SER A 724 24.26 18.35 -14.17
CA SER A 724 25.37 17.73 -13.43
C SER A 724 24.98 17.39 -11.98
N ARG A 725 25.83 16.63 -11.27
CA ARG A 725 25.67 16.37 -9.82
C ARG A 725 25.70 17.64 -8.99
N ALA A 726 26.60 18.57 -9.32
CA ALA A 726 26.68 19.88 -8.67
C ALA A 726 25.40 20.68 -8.90
N ARG A 727 24.85 20.64 -10.12
CA ARG A 727 23.56 21.27 -10.43
C ARG A 727 22.42 20.65 -9.65
N LEU A 728 22.31 19.32 -9.59
CA LEU A 728 21.24 18.68 -8.82
C LEU A 728 21.33 19.05 -7.33
N ARG A 729 22.54 19.07 -6.75
CA ARG A 729 22.75 19.52 -5.36
C ARG A 729 22.30 20.97 -5.15
N GLU A 730 22.61 21.87 -6.09
CA GLU A 730 22.13 23.27 -6.06
C GLU A 730 20.60 23.34 -6.10
N LEU A 731 19.96 22.54 -6.97
CA LEU A 731 18.51 22.52 -7.13
C LEU A 731 17.77 21.97 -5.90
N ILE A 732 18.35 20.98 -5.21
CA ILE A 732 17.83 20.47 -3.93
C ILE A 732 17.81 21.60 -2.88
N GLY A 733 18.84 22.46 -2.85
CA GLY A 733 18.87 23.64 -1.98
C GLY A 733 18.91 23.28 -0.49
N ASP A 734 18.06 23.92 0.31
CA ASP A 734 18.06 23.83 1.77
C ASP A 734 17.69 22.43 2.33
N ASP A 735 17.10 21.58 1.48
CA ASP A 735 16.79 20.20 1.82
C ASP A 735 18.03 19.29 1.78
N TRP A 736 19.14 19.77 1.23
CA TRP A 736 20.40 19.02 1.17
C TRP A 736 20.95 18.75 2.57
N ARG A 737 21.53 17.56 2.75
CA ARG A 737 22.28 17.16 3.95
C ARG A 737 23.59 16.52 3.53
N ASP A 738 24.68 16.81 4.22
CA ASP A 738 26.03 16.32 3.87
C ASP A 738 26.20 14.79 3.98
N ARG A 739 25.22 14.10 4.57
CA ARG A 739 25.17 12.63 4.57
C ARG A 739 24.66 12.04 3.24
N TYR A 740 24.02 12.84 2.39
CA TYR A 740 23.50 12.38 1.11
C TYR A 740 24.64 12.22 0.09
N PHE A 741 24.45 11.27 -0.83
CA PHE A 741 25.37 11.01 -1.92
C PHE A 741 24.60 10.99 -3.24
N ILE A 742 25.17 11.57 -4.30
CA ILE A 742 24.55 11.62 -5.63
C ILE A 742 25.40 10.80 -6.59
N GLU A 743 24.79 9.78 -7.18
CA GLU A 743 25.29 9.15 -8.41
C GLU A 743 24.61 9.75 -9.62
N ARG A 744 25.34 9.82 -10.73
CA ARG A 744 24.85 10.32 -12.01
C ARG A 744 25.34 9.45 -13.15
N MET A 745 24.43 9.15 -14.07
CA MET A 745 24.72 8.49 -15.34
C MET A 745 23.79 8.98 -16.44
N GLU A 746 23.98 8.47 -17.66
CA GLU A 746 23.23 8.87 -18.86
C GLU A 746 22.71 7.65 -19.62
N PHE A 747 21.53 7.78 -20.20
CA PHE A 747 20.95 6.82 -21.14
C PHE A 747 20.83 7.47 -22.52
N PRO A 748 21.89 7.43 -23.36
CA PRO A 748 21.92 8.17 -24.63
C PRO A 748 20.84 7.74 -25.62
N GLY A 749 20.48 6.44 -25.64
CA GLY A 749 19.45 5.89 -26.53
C GLY A 749 18.04 6.44 -26.28
N ILE A 750 17.79 6.95 -25.08
CA ILE A 750 16.52 7.61 -24.69
C ILE A 750 16.71 9.07 -24.27
N GLN A 751 17.92 9.62 -24.39
CA GLN A 751 18.26 11.02 -24.09
C GLN A 751 17.89 11.45 -22.67
N SER A 752 18.27 10.63 -21.69
CA SER A 752 17.96 10.90 -20.27
C SER A 752 19.22 10.99 -19.42
N VAL A 753 19.23 11.93 -18.48
CA VAL A 753 20.16 11.93 -17.35
C VAL A 753 19.46 11.27 -16.16
N HIS A 754 20.14 10.37 -15.47
CA HIS A 754 19.59 9.67 -14.32
C HIS A 754 20.47 9.85 -13.09
N PHE A 755 19.82 10.06 -11.96
CA PHE A 755 20.44 10.25 -10.67
C PHE A 755 19.91 9.26 -9.64
N VAL A 756 20.79 8.86 -8.72
CA VAL A 756 20.39 8.20 -7.48
C VAL A 756 20.83 9.09 -6.33
N VAL A 757 19.88 9.55 -5.51
CA VAL A 757 20.13 10.35 -4.31
C VAL A 757 19.99 9.46 -3.09
N TYR A 758 21.12 9.10 -2.50
CA TYR A 758 21.19 8.14 -1.41
C TYR A 758 20.84 8.75 -0.04
N GLY A 759 20.04 8.01 0.73
CA GLY A 759 19.71 8.33 2.12
C GLY A 759 18.74 9.49 2.34
N ILE A 760 18.21 10.08 1.26
CA ILE A 760 17.29 11.23 1.33
C ILE A 760 15.96 10.90 2.01
N LEU A 761 15.54 9.63 1.97
CA LEU A 761 14.33 9.12 2.64
C LEU A 761 14.65 8.38 3.96
N ASP A 762 15.76 8.72 4.63
CA ASP A 762 16.19 8.12 5.90
C ASP A 762 16.33 6.59 5.89
N ARG A 763 15.23 5.87 6.18
CA ARG A 763 15.10 4.42 6.31
C ARG A 763 14.00 3.84 5.39
N GLY A 764 13.57 4.65 4.42
CA GLY A 764 12.53 4.30 3.44
C GLY A 764 11.12 4.77 3.82
N SER A 765 10.19 4.52 2.91
CA SER A 765 8.83 5.09 2.90
C SER A 765 8.00 4.84 4.15
N SER A 766 8.26 3.76 4.87
CA SER A 766 7.56 3.38 6.11
C SER A 766 8.02 4.15 7.36
N SER A 767 9.19 4.80 7.31
CA SER A 767 9.83 5.34 8.52
C SER A 767 10.62 6.64 8.32
N THR A 768 10.55 7.24 7.14
CA THR A 768 11.10 8.58 6.86
C THR A 768 10.35 9.70 7.57
N VAL A 769 11.07 10.79 7.85
CA VAL A 769 10.48 12.04 8.33
C VAL A 769 9.89 12.89 7.19
N ALA A 770 10.27 12.60 5.94
CA ALA A 770 9.86 13.35 4.77
C ALA A 770 8.33 13.36 4.58
N LEU A 771 7.80 14.46 4.05
CA LEU A 771 6.39 14.54 3.68
C LEU A 771 6.10 13.73 2.41
N ASP A 772 6.96 13.84 1.40
CA ASP A 772 6.98 12.95 0.23
C ASP A 772 7.79 11.70 0.57
N ASN A 773 7.12 10.71 1.16
CA ASN A 773 7.76 9.48 1.61
C ASN A 773 8.02 8.47 0.48
N LEU A 774 7.47 8.70 -0.72
CA LEU A 774 7.66 7.85 -1.91
C LEU A 774 8.62 8.50 -2.93
N GLY A 775 9.12 9.70 -2.64
CA GLY A 775 9.96 10.46 -3.57
C GLY A 775 9.26 10.80 -4.90
N LYS A 776 7.92 10.69 -4.99
CA LYS A 776 7.18 10.86 -6.25
C LYS A 776 7.10 12.32 -6.67
N GLY A 777 7.07 13.24 -5.70
CA GLY A 777 7.06 14.69 -5.94
C GLY A 777 8.45 15.27 -6.20
N PHE A 778 9.53 14.51 -5.96
CA PHE A 778 10.90 15.01 -6.09
C PHE A 778 11.23 15.54 -7.50
N ALA A 779 10.84 14.82 -8.56
CA ALA A 779 11.05 15.26 -9.93
C ALA A 779 10.34 16.59 -10.22
N ASP A 780 9.11 16.75 -9.76
CA ASP A 780 8.34 17.98 -9.97
C ASP A 780 8.86 19.14 -9.13
N PHE A 781 9.34 18.88 -7.91
CA PHE A 781 10.06 19.86 -7.11
C PHE A 781 11.30 20.39 -7.84
N ILE A 782 12.10 19.51 -8.45
CA ILE A 782 13.28 19.92 -9.22
C ILE A 782 12.87 20.67 -10.50
N ARG A 783 11.80 20.22 -11.18
CA ARG A 783 11.28 20.88 -12.38
C ARG A 783 10.67 22.26 -12.11
N ASP A 784 10.14 22.52 -10.92
CA ASP A 784 9.58 23.82 -10.54
C ASP A 784 10.66 24.89 -10.25
N LYS A 785 11.93 24.48 -10.15
CA LYS A 785 13.05 25.42 -9.97
C LYS A 785 13.25 26.30 -11.19
N TRP A 786 13.53 27.57 -10.93
CA TRP A 786 13.87 28.56 -11.95
C TRP A 786 15.37 28.53 -12.23
N VAL A 787 15.73 28.35 -13.50
CA VAL A 787 17.12 28.19 -13.94
C VAL A 787 17.43 29.13 -15.11
N GLU A 788 18.68 29.56 -15.20
CA GLU A 788 19.18 30.32 -16.35
C GLU A 788 19.42 29.39 -17.54
N VAL A 789 18.75 29.67 -18.66
CA VAL A 789 18.86 28.89 -19.89
C VAL A 789 19.27 29.81 -21.04
N PRO A 790 20.27 29.44 -21.85
CA PRO A 790 20.68 30.21 -23.03
C PRO A 790 19.50 30.43 -23.99
N VAL A 791 19.34 31.64 -24.52
CA VAL A 791 18.22 31.97 -25.43
C VAL A 791 18.23 31.09 -26.67
N GLU A 792 19.41 30.71 -27.17
CA GLU A 792 19.56 29.79 -28.29
C GLU A 792 18.93 28.40 -28.03
N ILE A 793 18.96 27.91 -26.78
CA ILE A 793 18.30 26.65 -26.39
C ILE A 793 16.78 26.82 -26.36
N LEU A 794 16.29 27.99 -25.92
CA LEU A 794 14.85 28.28 -25.89
C LEU A 794 14.27 28.48 -27.30
N ASP A 795 15.03 29.11 -28.20
CA ASP A 795 14.67 29.27 -29.61
C ASP A 795 14.58 27.90 -30.30
N GLN A 796 15.49 26.98 -29.93
CA GLN A 796 15.37 25.59 -30.32
C GLN A 796 14.07 24.99 -29.77
N LEU A 797 13.76 25.02 -28.47
CA LEU A 797 12.51 24.44 -27.95
C LEU A 797 11.22 24.95 -28.65
N SER A 798 11.18 26.22 -29.04
CA SER A 798 10.00 26.85 -29.65
C SER A 798 9.75 26.45 -31.12
N SER A 799 10.75 25.84 -31.77
CA SER A 799 10.71 25.44 -33.19
C SER A 799 10.43 23.93 -33.37
N SER A 800 10.11 23.22 -32.29
CA SER A 800 9.69 21.82 -32.23
C SER A 800 8.25 21.77 -31.76
#